data_AF-A0A8H4KYD8-F1
#
_entry.id   AF-A0A8H4KYD8-F1
#
_cell.length_a   1.000
_cell.length_b   1.000
_cell.length_c   1.000
_cell.angle_alpha   90.00
_cell.angle_beta   90.00
_cell.angle_gamma   90.00
#
_symmetry.space_group_name_H-M   'P 1'
#
loop_
_entity.id
_entity.type
_entity.pdbx_description
1 polymer ?
#
loop_
_entity_poly.entity_id
_entity_poly.type
_entity_poly.pdbx_seq_one_letter_code
_entity_poly.pdbx_strand_id
1 'polypeptide(L)'
;MIFSILPLLSLLALAAAKCKVHDQSFTPDYVLEATLKDIKVNCKSRSSVVFNGTYPGPTLHLKEGETTWIRVYNHVPDQNLTVHWHGISQRAAPFSDGTPLVSQWPIPANHFFDYEIRPEKGDAGSYFYHSHVGFQSLTAHGVLIVKDAKKPRYKYDGDIPLIVGDNYAAEDDTIEAGLLADPFKWSGEPQAITLNGNTGNQSFDAASDKSCQPHVIEVDPGKKYRMRFISATALSMIKLGIDDHDNLTVIEADGSYTKPAIVDHVQVSSGQRYSYLLETKSAKDVCHGGRSQFWVRYESRDRPAQINGYALLKYRCPKAPQLPKTLPKTSPVVLPNKTYDYLEYTLQGLSEENNKAFPRLSEVTRTVTIQINQILTTGQYENGTLNGTVAWAQNGLPWKESVQAEHNQVPYLIQVYETGKTPNYELALEHHGFDPETKAFPAKIGEVLDIVWQNNNGPTGGWDFHPMHIHGYHVYDLGSGNGTYNAQENEKRFKNFTPVLRDTTNLYRYAVKGVPHNTAGWRAWRIRITEENIGAWMMHCHVLQHRPRRKDSQILARGAMQDTFSAPWTPLLKGPRLGNHPTTRTDSTAESSSSSAQDDGVDDFQLLPFTVSLNGVTIESTVASEAFMVFAEYMRPRLPVVGSLSAQVVYETQPFLFWTIIAIVLCRLPEQHNIALFQMLRAPYERLVQETLIDAPLPLCKVQALLLLCNWPLPTEKQWKEPSWLYCGVAIQAARYLSLDRQQTIPSLRVIGVTSGSIRSRINTWLCCFSVSTSLSLHLGLPCPIESELDFSAIHAFLKRQTVPPAFAIEVRIQLVVAKFTSLLNHELADVTSSSFLRLFDTELDALKNEIPPDDEAKSIVEFAILDAKIHIYTLLITKFSANSSSRQILLRTARDIALRIVDIGTRAIRNSPINQEDTSAIRRERCQPKDRHRCLAFATIFLLKFFIRQGSDLPDERQVVANHVAMTQYLCRACTIDPKDEFGRSSSVFEALGRESSSDESKSKLVLNHRMGVSLMFDAVNTAGKIRGKPVGVEDGDGSVQQRIAPSETVHDQSDLTNHPEFLRNFWNDPYTSLLQFDPTTLEGDYPITW
;
A
#
# COMPACT_ATOMS: atom_id res chain seq x y z
N MET A 1 6.85 -26.39 -29.98
CA MET A 1 5.86 -26.66 -28.91
C MET A 1 6.36 -26.30 -27.51
N ILE A 2 7.57 -26.67 -27.06
CA ILE A 2 7.97 -26.45 -25.64
C ILE A 2 8.18 -24.96 -25.25
N PHE A 3 8.64 -24.10 -26.16
CA PHE A 3 8.97 -22.69 -25.84
C PHE A 3 7.76 -21.77 -25.60
N SER A 4 6.55 -22.17 -25.97
CA SER A 4 5.36 -21.29 -25.93
C SER A 4 4.66 -21.22 -24.56
N ILE A 5 5.09 -22.02 -23.58
CA ILE A 5 4.35 -22.26 -22.33
C ILE A 5 4.85 -21.38 -21.16
N LEU A 6 6.11 -20.92 -21.19
CA LEU A 6 6.68 -20.11 -20.10
C LEU A 6 5.92 -18.80 -19.82
N PRO A 7 5.47 -17.99 -20.82
CA PRO A 7 4.77 -16.73 -20.55
C PRO A 7 3.46 -16.91 -19.77
N LEU A 8 2.72 -18.00 -20.06
CA LEU A 8 1.46 -18.33 -19.38
C LEU A 8 1.66 -18.62 -17.89
N LEU A 9 2.74 -19.33 -17.55
CA LEU A 9 3.08 -19.66 -16.16
C LEU A 9 3.43 -18.43 -15.32
N SER A 10 4.05 -17.39 -15.92
CA SER A 10 4.26 -16.11 -15.24
C SER A 10 2.96 -15.32 -15.01
N LEU A 11 2.01 -15.35 -15.96
CA LEU A 11 0.71 -14.70 -15.81
C LEU A 11 -0.15 -15.36 -14.71
N LEU A 12 -0.14 -16.69 -14.63
CA LEU A 12 -0.80 -17.44 -13.56
C LEU A 12 -0.22 -17.16 -12.16
N ALA A 13 1.05 -16.76 -12.06
CA ALA A 13 1.67 -16.40 -10.79
C ALA A 13 1.19 -15.03 -10.26
N LEU A 14 0.92 -14.05 -11.14
CA LEU A 14 0.33 -12.77 -10.76
C LEU A 14 -1.11 -12.92 -10.25
N ALA A 15 -1.89 -13.82 -10.85
CA ALA A 15 -3.28 -14.09 -10.46
C ALA A 15 -3.42 -14.68 -9.03
N ALA A 16 -2.32 -15.12 -8.40
CA ALA A 16 -2.31 -15.64 -7.03
C ALA A 16 -2.17 -14.55 -5.95
N ALA A 17 -1.80 -13.32 -6.31
CA ALA A 17 -1.62 -12.21 -5.38
C ALA A 17 -2.98 -11.60 -4.95
N LYS A 18 -3.75 -12.36 -4.16
CA LYS A 18 -4.97 -11.85 -3.52
C LYS A 18 -4.61 -10.74 -2.55
N CYS A 19 -5.11 -9.53 -2.79
CA CYS A 19 -5.16 -8.48 -1.78
C CYS A 19 -6.03 -8.98 -0.61
N LYS A 20 -5.42 -9.30 0.55
CA LYS A 20 -6.17 -9.56 1.79
C LYS A 20 -6.73 -8.21 2.26
N VAL A 21 -8.05 -8.07 2.34
CA VAL A 21 -8.67 -6.92 3.03
C VAL A 21 -8.60 -7.19 4.53
N HIS A 22 -8.14 -6.21 5.32
CA HIS A 22 -8.04 -6.33 6.78
C HIS A 22 -9.37 -5.95 7.46
N ASP A 23 -10.45 -6.62 7.05
CA ASP A 23 -11.77 -6.50 7.67
C ASP A 23 -11.94 -7.49 8.85
N GLN A 24 -13.17 -7.60 9.38
CA GLN A 24 -13.49 -8.47 10.52
C GLN A 24 -13.30 -9.97 10.24
N SER A 25 -13.17 -10.38 8.98
CA SER A 25 -12.88 -11.77 8.57
C SER A 25 -11.39 -12.07 8.42
N PHE A 26 -10.52 -11.04 8.44
CA PHE A 26 -9.08 -11.23 8.26
C PHE A 26 -8.47 -12.10 9.35
N THR A 27 -7.83 -13.19 8.92
CA THR A 27 -7.05 -14.07 9.79
C THR A 27 -5.57 -13.98 9.40
N PRO A 28 -4.67 -13.61 10.34
CA PRO A 28 -3.23 -13.62 10.12
C PRO A 28 -2.69 -15.06 10.11
N ASP A 29 -1.55 -15.26 9.47
CA ASP A 29 -0.94 -16.59 9.33
C ASP A 29 -0.13 -16.99 10.59
N TYR A 30 0.29 -16.00 11.40
CA TYR A 30 0.79 -16.16 12.77
C TYR A 30 0.25 -15.06 13.71
N VAL A 31 0.18 -15.35 15.02
CA VAL A 31 -0.12 -14.38 16.08
C VAL A 31 1.00 -14.38 17.12
N LEU A 32 1.49 -13.19 17.47
CA LEU A 32 2.44 -12.93 18.55
C LEU A 32 1.82 -11.99 19.59
N GLU A 33 1.62 -12.49 20.81
CA GLU A 33 1.18 -11.71 21.97
C GLU A 33 2.40 -11.32 22.80
N ALA A 34 2.78 -10.03 22.80
CA ALA A 34 3.77 -9.53 23.73
C ALA A 34 3.13 -9.29 25.09
N THR A 35 3.67 -9.92 26.13
CA THR A 35 3.15 -9.85 27.51
C THR A 35 4.29 -9.60 28.49
N LEU A 36 4.04 -8.80 29.52
CA LEU A 36 4.95 -8.70 30.67
C LEU A 36 4.71 -9.91 31.58
N LYS A 37 5.74 -10.71 31.84
CA LYS A 37 5.66 -11.89 32.73
C LYS A 37 6.93 -12.08 33.54
N ASP A 38 6.77 -12.61 34.75
CA ASP A 38 7.88 -13.14 35.53
C ASP A 38 8.37 -14.45 34.90
N ILE A 39 9.50 -14.37 34.19
CA ILE A 39 10.19 -15.54 33.63
C ILE A 39 11.35 -15.97 34.52
N LYS A 40 11.68 -17.26 34.50
CA LYS A 40 12.91 -17.76 35.11
C LYS A 40 14.02 -17.86 34.08
N VAL A 41 15.09 -17.11 34.30
CA VAL A 41 16.34 -17.22 33.55
C VAL A 41 17.49 -17.31 34.56
N ASN A 42 18.53 -18.10 34.28
CA ASN A 42 19.68 -18.25 35.18
C ASN A 42 19.30 -18.69 36.62
N CYS A 43 18.24 -19.51 36.76
CA CYS A 43 17.67 -19.94 38.04
C CYS A 43 17.17 -18.80 38.97
N LYS A 44 16.81 -17.63 38.40
CA LYS A 44 16.17 -16.50 39.09
C LYS A 44 14.95 -16.03 38.32
N SER A 45 13.93 -15.54 39.03
CA SER A 45 12.82 -14.83 38.39
C SER A 45 13.23 -13.40 38.01
N ARG A 46 12.71 -12.90 36.89
CA ARG A 46 12.85 -11.52 36.38
C ARG A 46 11.55 -11.12 35.69
N SER A 47 11.09 -9.89 35.85
CA SER A 47 9.93 -9.39 35.09
C SER A 47 10.38 -9.02 33.67
N SER A 48 9.73 -9.52 32.63
CA SER A 48 10.24 -9.35 31.26
C SER A 48 9.16 -9.42 30.19
N VAL A 49 9.37 -8.68 29.09
CA VAL A 49 8.47 -8.73 27.93
C VAL A 49 8.80 -9.98 27.11
N VAL A 50 7.79 -10.83 26.88
CA VAL A 50 7.94 -12.09 26.14
C VAL A 50 6.81 -12.32 25.17
N PHE A 51 7.13 -12.92 24.01
CA PHE A 51 6.16 -13.30 22.99
C PHE A 51 5.54 -14.67 23.32
N ASN A 52 4.21 -14.74 23.24
CA ASN A 52 3.37 -15.91 23.54
C ASN A 52 3.65 -16.54 24.92
N GLY A 53 4.18 -15.75 25.85
CA GLY A 53 4.57 -16.19 27.19
C GLY A 53 5.81 -17.08 27.29
N THR A 54 6.63 -17.16 26.23
CA THR A 54 7.82 -18.03 26.17
C THR A 54 9.11 -17.24 26.03
N TYR A 55 10.19 -17.71 26.67
CA TYR A 55 11.55 -17.25 26.44
C TYR A 55 12.48 -18.43 26.12
N PRO A 56 13.17 -18.44 24.95
CA PRO A 56 12.96 -17.55 23.81
C PRO A 56 11.53 -17.64 23.24
N GLY A 57 11.16 -16.66 22.42
CA GLY A 57 9.89 -16.65 21.69
C GLY A 57 9.76 -17.80 20.69
N PRO A 58 8.52 -18.09 20.22
CA PRO A 58 8.24 -19.21 19.33
C PRO A 58 9.05 -19.14 18.02
N THR A 59 9.49 -20.30 17.51
CA THR A 59 10.18 -20.36 16.21
C THR A 59 9.19 -20.19 15.07
N LEU A 60 9.41 -19.18 14.22
CA LEU A 60 8.60 -18.89 13.04
C LEU A 60 9.19 -19.55 11.79
N HIS A 61 8.32 -20.01 10.89
CA HIS A 61 8.70 -20.71 9.67
C HIS A 61 8.03 -20.08 8.44
N LEU A 62 8.82 -19.35 7.65
CA LEU A 62 8.37 -18.71 6.41
C LEU A 62 8.89 -19.52 5.20
N LYS A 63 8.42 -19.20 3.98
CA LYS A 63 8.93 -19.78 2.73
C LYS A 63 9.29 -18.68 1.73
N GLU A 64 10.26 -18.96 0.85
CA GLU A 64 10.62 -18.05 -0.24
C GLU A 64 9.46 -17.84 -1.23
N GLY A 65 9.16 -16.58 -1.57
CA GLY A 65 8.16 -16.16 -2.55
C GLY A 65 6.71 -16.15 -2.03
N GLU A 66 6.47 -16.55 -0.80
CA GLU A 66 5.17 -16.49 -0.12
C GLU A 66 5.10 -15.28 0.82
N THR A 67 3.99 -14.55 0.78
CA THR A 67 3.68 -13.52 1.77
C THR A 67 3.12 -14.18 3.04
N THR A 68 3.68 -13.85 4.20
CA THR A 68 3.23 -14.29 5.53
C THR A 68 2.77 -13.08 6.32
N TRP A 69 1.54 -13.11 6.83
CA TRP A 69 0.99 -12.06 7.71
C TRP A 69 1.13 -12.43 9.18
N ILE A 70 1.75 -11.56 9.98
CA ILE A 70 1.96 -11.80 11.41
C ILE A 70 1.34 -10.68 12.23
N ARG A 71 0.27 -10.99 12.97
CA ARG A 71 -0.35 -10.05 13.91
C ARG A 71 0.44 -10.01 15.20
N VAL A 72 0.92 -8.82 15.58
CA VAL A 72 1.55 -8.60 16.89
C VAL A 72 0.58 -7.81 17.77
N TYR A 73 0.11 -8.42 18.85
CA TYR A 73 -0.62 -7.74 19.92
C TYR A 73 0.35 -7.21 20.98
N ASN A 74 0.18 -5.97 21.40
CA ASN A 74 0.86 -5.41 22.56
C ASN A 74 -0.05 -5.48 23.81
N HIS A 75 0.20 -6.48 24.67
CA HIS A 75 -0.43 -6.60 26.00
C HIS A 75 0.57 -6.29 27.13
N VAL A 76 1.60 -5.49 26.86
CA VAL A 76 2.50 -4.95 27.88
C VAL A 76 1.85 -3.69 28.49
N PRO A 77 1.60 -3.63 29.81
CA PRO A 77 1.03 -2.44 30.44
C PRO A 77 1.93 -1.22 30.27
N ASP A 78 1.34 -0.09 29.86
CA ASP A 78 1.96 1.25 29.79
C ASP A 78 3.31 1.35 29.02
N GLN A 79 3.60 0.37 28.16
CA GLN A 79 4.78 0.34 27.30
C GLN A 79 4.41 0.24 25.81
N ASN A 80 5.23 0.85 24.98
CA ASN A 80 5.20 0.70 23.53
C ASN A 80 5.95 -0.56 23.07
N LEU A 81 5.63 -1.05 21.88
CA LEU A 81 6.23 -2.23 21.25
C LEU A 81 6.41 -2.00 19.74
N THR A 82 7.44 -2.61 19.14
CA THR A 82 7.47 -2.95 17.71
C THR A 82 8.24 -4.25 17.53
N VAL A 83 8.10 -4.96 16.40
CA VAL A 83 8.88 -6.17 16.12
C VAL A 83 9.68 -5.99 14.83
N HIS A 84 11.00 -6.03 14.94
CA HIS A 84 11.90 -6.07 13.78
C HIS A 84 12.20 -7.53 13.39
N TRP A 85 12.37 -7.75 12.08
CA TRP A 85 12.50 -9.06 11.45
C TRP A 85 13.94 -9.22 10.94
N HIS A 86 14.89 -9.29 11.89
CA HIS A 86 16.33 -9.16 11.67
C HIS A 86 16.84 -9.85 10.42
N GLY A 87 17.32 -9.03 9.47
CA GLY A 87 17.96 -9.47 8.23
C GLY A 87 17.02 -9.86 7.09
N ILE A 88 15.70 -9.83 7.29
CA ILE A 88 14.72 -9.88 6.20
C ILE A 88 14.66 -8.51 5.53
N SER A 89 14.73 -8.46 4.20
CA SER A 89 14.94 -7.20 3.48
C SER A 89 13.73 -6.27 3.40
N GLN A 90 12.53 -6.73 3.78
CA GLN A 90 11.26 -5.98 3.82
C GLN A 90 10.92 -5.13 2.58
N ARG A 91 11.60 -5.38 1.46
CA ARG A 91 11.54 -4.68 0.17
C ARG A 91 10.19 -4.77 -0.57
N ALA A 92 9.19 -5.38 0.04
CA ALA A 92 7.82 -5.45 -0.47
C ALA A 92 6.85 -4.63 0.39
N ALA A 93 7.19 -4.40 1.66
CA ALA A 93 6.41 -3.66 2.63
C ALA A 93 7.34 -2.98 3.66
N PRO A 94 8.07 -1.90 3.32
CA PRO A 94 9.06 -1.30 4.24
C PRO A 94 8.48 -0.78 5.55
N PHE A 95 7.17 -0.51 5.61
CA PHE A 95 6.45 -0.19 6.85
C PHE A 95 6.54 -1.34 7.88
N SER A 96 6.52 -2.60 7.42
CA SER A 96 6.70 -3.82 8.21
C SER A 96 8.10 -4.02 8.80
N ASP A 97 9.06 -3.12 8.56
CA ASP A 97 10.42 -3.22 9.11
C ASP A 97 10.46 -3.21 10.65
N GLY A 98 9.45 -2.68 11.34
CA GLY A 98 9.42 -2.70 12.80
C GLY A 98 10.26 -1.63 13.50
N THR A 99 10.93 -0.73 12.76
CA THR A 99 11.76 0.30 13.40
C THR A 99 10.89 1.51 13.79
N PRO A 100 10.73 1.80 15.10
CA PRO A 100 9.83 2.85 15.57
C PRO A 100 10.35 4.23 15.17
N LEU A 101 9.45 5.13 14.77
CA LEU A 101 9.76 6.47 14.22
C LEU A 101 10.58 6.45 12.92
N VAL A 102 10.94 5.27 12.41
CA VAL A 102 11.62 5.09 11.11
C VAL A 102 10.64 4.58 10.07
N SER A 103 10.10 3.36 10.24
CA SER A 103 9.13 2.75 9.33
C SER A 103 7.69 2.93 9.79
N GLN A 104 7.44 2.88 11.11
CA GLN A 104 6.10 2.88 11.70
C GLN A 104 6.03 3.61 13.04
N TRP A 105 4.81 3.92 13.49
CA TRP A 105 4.56 4.21 14.90
C TRP A 105 4.75 2.94 15.73
N PRO A 106 5.16 3.05 17.00
CA PRO A 106 5.08 1.94 17.93
C PRO A 106 3.63 1.48 18.11
N ILE A 107 3.44 0.19 18.34
CA ILE A 107 2.18 -0.41 18.78
C ILE A 107 1.96 0.03 20.24
N PRO A 108 0.95 0.86 20.56
CA PRO A 108 0.65 1.22 21.94
C PRO A 108 0.01 0.06 22.69
N ALA A 109 -0.07 0.15 24.01
CA ALA A 109 -0.69 -0.88 24.84
C ALA A 109 -2.15 -1.16 24.41
N ASN A 110 -2.55 -2.43 24.48
CA ASN A 110 -3.85 -2.97 24.06
C ASN A 110 -4.19 -2.83 22.56
N HIS A 111 -3.22 -2.47 21.72
CA HIS A 111 -3.39 -2.41 20.25
C HIS A 111 -2.59 -3.54 19.57
N PHE A 112 -2.78 -3.68 18.25
CA PHE A 112 -2.02 -4.61 17.42
C PHE A 112 -1.54 -3.97 16.12
N PHE A 113 -0.61 -4.64 15.44
CA PHE A 113 -0.19 -4.32 14.08
C PHE A 113 -0.03 -5.61 13.27
N ASP A 114 -0.46 -5.59 12.01
CA ASP A 114 -0.34 -6.70 11.07
C ASP A 114 0.90 -6.51 10.19
N TYR A 115 1.95 -7.28 10.44
CA TYR A 115 3.18 -7.25 9.65
C TYR A 115 3.03 -8.10 8.38
N GLU A 116 3.17 -7.49 7.21
CA GLU A 116 3.39 -8.21 5.96
C GLU A 116 4.88 -8.57 5.84
N ILE A 117 5.20 -9.86 5.72
CA ILE A 117 6.58 -10.33 5.53
C ILE A 117 6.66 -11.20 4.27
N ARG A 118 7.54 -10.82 3.35
CA ARG A 118 7.70 -11.52 2.06
C ARG A 118 9.18 -11.73 1.70
N PRO A 119 9.80 -12.85 2.12
CA PRO A 119 11.09 -13.29 1.59
C PRO A 119 10.93 -13.68 0.11
N GLU A 120 11.93 -13.44 -0.73
CA GLU A 120 11.94 -13.90 -2.13
C GLU A 120 12.86 -15.12 -2.33
N LYS A 121 12.86 -15.65 -3.55
CA LYS A 121 13.69 -16.78 -3.97
C LYS A 121 15.17 -16.37 -3.97
N GLY A 122 15.91 -16.81 -2.96
CA GLY A 122 17.25 -16.35 -2.62
C GLY A 122 17.44 -16.22 -1.11
N ASP A 123 16.36 -15.91 -0.37
CA ASP A 123 16.39 -15.57 1.06
C ASP A 123 16.25 -16.80 2.00
N ALA A 124 16.39 -18.03 1.50
CA ALA A 124 16.33 -19.23 2.36
C ALA A 124 17.53 -19.33 3.32
N GLY A 125 17.30 -19.05 4.60
CA GLY A 125 18.36 -18.78 5.56
C GLY A 125 17.94 -18.80 7.02
N SER A 126 18.82 -18.30 7.89
CA SER A 126 18.66 -18.24 9.34
C SER A 126 18.56 -16.79 9.82
N TYR A 127 17.43 -16.45 10.40
CA TYR A 127 17.05 -15.11 10.85
C TYR A 127 16.50 -15.18 12.28
N PHE A 128 16.13 -14.03 12.83
CA PHE A 128 15.38 -13.95 14.07
C PHE A 128 14.48 -12.72 14.03
N TYR A 129 13.62 -12.61 15.02
CA TYR A 129 12.81 -11.41 15.24
C TYR A 129 12.97 -10.97 16.69
N HIS A 130 12.87 -9.67 16.95
CA HIS A 130 13.01 -9.12 18.30
C HIS A 130 12.22 -7.82 18.46
N SER A 131 11.94 -7.43 19.70
CA SER A 131 11.40 -6.08 19.95
C SER A 131 12.40 -5.03 19.48
N HIS A 132 11.93 -3.99 18.78
CA HIS A 132 12.75 -2.82 18.45
C HIS A 132 12.46 -1.62 19.36
N VAL A 133 11.95 -1.90 20.57
CA VAL A 133 11.72 -0.91 21.63
C VAL A 133 12.61 -1.19 22.85
N GLY A 134 13.56 -0.29 23.09
CA GLY A 134 14.42 -0.30 24.27
C GLY A 134 15.19 -1.62 24.49
N PHE A 135 15.38 -1.97 25.75
CA PHE A 135 16.00 -3.22 26.20
C PHE A 135 15.08 -4.44 26.14
N GLN A 136 13.80 -4.31 25.76
CA GLN A 136 12.86 -5.45 25.63
C GLN A 136 13.44 -6.59 24.77
N SER A 137 14.24 -6.26 23.75
CA SER A 137 14.97 -7.21 22.90
C SER A 137 15.84 -8.24 23.64
N LEU A 138 16.21 -7.98 24.90
CA LEU A 138 16.91 -8.94 25.77
C LEU A 138 16.12 -10.24 25.99
N THR A 139 14.79 -10.16 25.96
CA THR A 139 13.86 -11.28 26.27
C THR A 139 12.75 -11.44 25.23
N ALA A 140 12.28 -10.34 24.64
CA ALA A 140 11.36 -10.32 23.51
C ALA A 140 12.14 -10.58 22.20
N HIS A 141 12.56 -11.83 21.98
CA HIS A 141 13.14 -12.30 20.73
C HIS A 141 12.82 -13.77 20.45
N GLY A 142 12.80 -14.19 19.18
CA GLY A 142 12.56 -15.57 18.76
C GLY A 142 13.17 -15.90 17.40
N VAL A 143 13.35 -17.19 17.09
CA VAL A 143 14.01 -17.65 15.85
C VAL A 143 13.08 -17.53 14.64
N LEU A 144 13.62 -17.14 13.49
CA LEU A 144 12.89 -17.09 12.22
C LEU A 144 13.66 -17.88 11.14
N ILE A 145 13.03 -18.88 10.54
CA ILE A 145 13.65 -19.71 9.50
C ILE A 145 12.84 -19.57 8.21
N VAL A 146 13.46 -19.01 7.17
CA VAL A 146 12.96 -19.04 5.80
C VAL A 146 13.40 -20.36 5.17
N LYS A 147 12.44 -21.15 4.68
CA LYS A 147 12.69 -22.46 4.07
C LYS A 147 12.91 -22.32 2.56
N ASP A 148 13.92 -23.02 2.03
CA ASP A 148 14.16 -23.16 0.59
C ASP A 148 12.88 -23.59 -0.14
N ALA A 149 12.50 -22.87 -1.20
CA ALA A 149 11.42 -23.27 -2.13
C ALA A 149 11.83 -24.42 -3.07
N LYS A 150 13.04 -24.95 -2.90
CA LYS A 150 13.62 -26.09 -3.62
C LYS A 150 14.31 -27.01 -2.61
N LYS A 151 15.01 -28.05 -3.09
CA LYS A 151 15.84 -28.89 -2.20
C LYS A 151 16.96 -28.03 -1.57
N PRO A 152 17.28 -28.18 -0.27
CA PRO A 152 18.34 -27.43 0.38
C PRO A 152 19.67 -27.48 -0.36
N ARG A 153 20.41 -26.36 -0.36
CA ARG A 153 21.70 -26.23 -1.05
C ARG A 153 22.76 -27.23 -0.57
N TYR A 154 22.69 -27.63 0.69
CA TYR A 154 23.57 -28.60 1.34
C TYR A 154 22.79 -29.80 1.87
N LYS A 155 23.41 -30.97 1.91
CA LYS A 155 22.80 -32.19 2.45
C LYS A 155 23.06 -32.32 3.95
N TYR A 156 21.98 -32.50 4.71
CA TYR A 156 22.00 -32.78 6.14
C TYR A 156 20.82 -33.69 6.51
N ASP A 157 20.97 -34.45 7.60
CA ASP A 157 19.98 -35.35 8.16
C ASP A 157 19.04 -34.66 9.17
N GLY A 158 19.48 -33.54 9.75
CA GLY A 158 18.70 -32.74 10.71
C GLY A 158 19.10 -31.26 10.74
N ASP A 159 18.21 -30.43 11.26
CA ASP A 159 18.31 -28.96 11.27
C ASP A 159 17.98 -28.47 12.69
N ILE A 160 18.93 -27.79 13.36
CA ILE A 160 18.85 -27.47 14.79
C ILE A 160 19.12 -25.96 15.01
N PRO A 161 18.12 -25.18 15.46
CA PRO A 161 18.33 -23.79 15.86
C PRO A 161 18.95 -23.67 17.26
N LEU A 162 19.92 -22.75 17.37
CA LEU A 162 20.67 -22.43 18.58
C LEU A 162 20.75 -20.91 18.72
N ILE A 163 19.78 -20.31 19.43
CA ILE A 163 19.80 -18.88 19.74
C ILE A 163 20.58 -18.62 21.03
N VAL A 164 21.53 -17.69 20.99
CA VAL A 164 22.28 -17.21 22.15
C VAL A 164 21.87 -15.80 22.55
N GLY A 165 21.82 -15.54 23.86
CA GLY A 165 21.43 -14.25 24.43
C GLY A 165 22.26 -13.91 25.67
N ASP A 166 22.08 -12.70 26.19
CA ASP A 166 22.65 -12.29 27.47
C ASP A 166 21.58 -12.34 28.57
N ASN A 167 21.98 -12.58 29.82
CA ASN A 167 21.11 -12.50 31.00
C ASN A 167 21.58 -11.35 31.91
N TYR A 168 20.70 -10.37 32.12
CA TYR A 168 20.86 -9.33 33.15
C TYR A 168 19.91 -9.56 34.33
N ALA A 169 20.44 -9.44 35.55
CA ALA A 169 19.71 -9.57 36.82
C ALA A 169 19.14 -8.24 37.35
N ALA A 170 19.41 -7.14 36.65
CA ALA A 170 18.67 -5.88 36.81
C ALA A 170 17.53 -5.86 35.78
N GLU A 171 16.42 -5.20 36.12
CA GLU A 171 15.28 -5.00 35.23
C GLU A 171 15.60 -3.98 34.12
N ASP A 172 14.92 -4.06 32.98
CA ASP A 172 15.26 -3.29 31.77
C ASP A 172 15.24 -1.77 32.02
N ASP A 173 14.18 -1.26 32.64
CA ASP A 173 14.05 0.13 33.07
C ASP A 173 15.22 0.61 33.96
N THR A 174 15.78 -0.29 34.79
CA THR A 174 16.92 0.03 35.67
C THR A 174 18.24 0.13 34.89
N ILE A 175 18.39 -0.65 33.82
CA ILE A 175 19.53 -0.61 32.92
C ILE A 175 19.45 0.67 32.07
N GLU A 176 18.30 0.95 31.46
CA GLU A 176 18.07 2.17 30.67
C GLU A 176 18.31 3.42 31.53
N ALA A 177 17.67 3.54 32.69
CA ALA A 177 17.82 4.69 33.58
C ALA A 177 19.29 4.93 34.02
N GLY A 178 20.10 3.87 34.15
CA GLY A 178 21.53 4.00 34.42
C GLY A 178 22.32 4.59 33.25
N LEU A 179 22.08 4.07 32.05
CA LEU A 179 22.76 4.50 30.81
C LEU A 179 22.42 5.94 30.38
N LEU A 180 21.43 6.56 31.03
CA LEU A 180 20.91 7.91 30.76
C LEU A 180 21.11 8.88 31.93
N ALA A 181 21.63 8.39 33.06
CA ALA A 181 21.83 9.20 34.26
C ALA A 181 22.92 10.27 34.04
N ASP A 182 22.81 11.37 34.78
CA ASP A 182 23.92 12.30 35.02
C ASP A 182 24.31 12.18 36.50
N PRO A 183 25.49 11.64 36.85
CA PRO A 183 26.51 11.07 35.97
C PRO A 183 26.13 9.69 35.40
N PHE A 184 26.68 9.38 34.22
CA PHE A 184 26.44 8.13 33.48
C PHE A 184 26.79 6.86 34.27
N LYS A 185 25.91 5.86 34.25
CA LYS A 185 26.07 4.58 34.95
C LYS A 185 25.96 3.40 33.98
N TRP A 186 27.10 2.73 33.74
CA TRP A 186 27.14 1.51 32.91
C TRP A 186 26.22 0.39 33.44
N SER A 187 25.66 -0.41 32.55
CA SER A 187 24.81 -1.58 32.88
C SER A 187 25.56 -2.67 33.67
N GLY A 188 26.89 -2.66 33.61
CA GLY A 188 27.71 -3.82 33.92
C GLY A 188 27.69 -4.86 32.79
N GLU A 189 28.48 -5.91 33.01
CA GLU A 189 28.51 -7.08 32.14
C GLU A 189 27.40 -8.08 32.55
N PRO A 190 26.91 -8.96 31.65
CA PRO A 190 25.86 -9.92 31.97
C PRO A 190 26.27 -10.89 33.10
N GLN A 191 25.32 -11.41 33.87
CA GLN A 191 25.62 -12.44 34.88
C GLN A 191 25.67 -13.85 34.28
N ALA A 192 25.15 -14.04 33.07
CA ALA A 192 25.27 -15.28 32.30
C ALA A 192 24.98 -15.04 30.82
N ILE A 193 25.38 -16.01 30.00
CA ILE A 193 24.98 -16.15 28.59
C ILE A 193 23.92 -17.25 28.54
N THR A 194 22.86 -17.07 27.76
CA THR A 194 21.86 -18.11 27.47
C THR A 194 22.14 -18.80 26.14
N LEU A 195 21.82 -20.09 26.05
CA LEU A 195 21.73 -20.87 24.82
C LEU A 195 20.36 -21.57 24.83
N ASN A 196 19.47 -21.21 23.90
CA ASN A 196 18.06 -21.64 23.88
C ASN A 196 17.36 -21.45 25.25
N GLY A 197 17.68 -20.36 25.96
CA GLY A 197 17.14 -20.01 27.29
C GLY A 197 17.86 -20.64 28.50
N ASN A 198 18.74 -21.62 28.29
CA ASN A 198 19.53 -22.26 29.35
C ASN A 198 20.86 -21.53 29.58
N THR A 199 21.28 -21.24 30.82
CA THR A 199 22.59 -20.60 31.08
C THR A 199 23.76 -21.55 31.28
N GLY A 200 23.52 -22.82 31.65
CA GLY A 200 24.57 -23.84 31.69
C GLY A 200 25.72 -23.59 32.67
N ASN A 201 25.51 -22.75 33.69
CA ASN A 201 26.51 -22.41 34.71
C ASN A 201 26.35 -23.22 36.02
N GLN A 202 25.30 -24.05 36.11
CA GLN A 202 25.14 -25.07 37.15
C GLN A 202 24.97 -26.45 36.50
N SER A 203 25.23 -27.54 37.23
CA SER A 203 25.07 -28.90 36.71
C SER A 203 23.62 -29.41 36.84
N PHE A 204 23.29 -30.48 36.13
CA PHE A 204 21.94 -31.07 36.12
C PHE A 204 21.42 -31.42 37.53
N ASP A 205 22.27 -32.00 38.39
CA ASP A 205 21.91 -32.36 39.78
C ASP A 205 21.90 -31.17 40.76
N ALA A 206 22.56 -30.05 40.42
CA ALA A 206 22.76 -28.92 41.34
C ALA A 206 21.86 -27.70 41.07
N ALA A 207 21.41 -27.55 39.81
CA ALA A 207 20.57 -26.43 39.40
C ALA A 207 19.18 -26.47 40.06
N SER A 208 18.78 -25.36 40.70
CA SER A 208 17.46 -25.22 41.34
C SER A 208 16.30 -25.06 40.34
N ASP A 209 16.60 -24.85 39.07
CA ASP A 209 15.64 -24.70 37.97
C ASP A 209 16.28 -25.10 36.63
N LYS A 210 15.48 -25.46 35.61
CA LYS A 210 16.00 -25.84 34.29
C LYS A 210 16.75 -24.69 33.61
N SER A 211 16.38 -23.44 33.89
CA SER A 211 16.95 -22.24 33.28
C SER A 211 18.46 -22.03 33.52
N CYS A 212 19.09 -22.69 34.50
CA CYS A 212 20.56 -22.71 34.66
C CYS A 212 21.25 -24.07 34.47
N GLN A 213 20.50 -25.11 34.09
CA GLN A 213 21.07 -26.37 33.62
C GLN A 213 21.75 -26.19 32.24
N PRO A 214 22.66 -27.09 31.82
CA PRO A 214 23.22 -27.08 30.47
C PRO A 214 22.16 -27.44 29.42
N HIS A 215 22.13 -26.73 28.28
CA HIS A 215 21.28 -27.12 27.16
C HIS A 215 21.71 -28.49 26.61
N VAL A 216 20.77 -29.38 26.24
CA VAL A 216 21.08 -30.70 25.69
C VAL A 216 20.74 -30.74 24.21
N ILE A 217 21.77 -30.84 23.37
CA ILE A 217 21.67 -30.98 21.92
C ILE A 217 21.70 -32.48 21.61
N GLU A 218 20.57 -33.06 21.20
CA GLU A 218 20.52 -34.48 20.84
C GLU A 218 20.81 -34.72 19.35
N VAL A 219 21.72 -35.65 19.07
CA VAL A 219 22.12 -36.07 17.73
C VAL A 219 22.18 -37.58 17.58
N ASP A 220 21.97 -38.07 16.37
CA ASP A 220 22.10 -39.48 16.00
C ASP A 220 23.52 -39.75 15.45
N PRO A 221 24.13 -40.94 15.67
CA PRO A 221 25.49 -41.23 15.21
C PRO A 221 25.61 -41.37 13.69
N GLY A 222 26.73 -40.92 13.11
CA GLY A 222 27.03 -41.06 11.68
C GLY A 222 26.14 -40.21 10.75
N LYS A 223 25.73 -39.03 11.21
CA LYS A 223 24.81 -38.11 10.54
C LYS A 223 25.42 -36.72 10.36
N LYS A 224 24.82 -35.87 9.53
CA LYS A 224 25.22 -34.46 9.37
C LYS A 224 24.09 -33.54 9.81
N TYR A 225 24.36 -32.60 10.73
CA TYR A 225 23.36 -31.64 11.21
C TYR A 225 23.70 -30.22 10.77
N ARG A 226 22.69 -29.48 10.30
CA ARG A 226 22.76 -28.02 10.14
C ARG A 226 22.51 -27.38 11.51
N MET A 227 23.55 -26.79 12.08
CA MET A 227 23.51 -26.08 13.36
C MET A 227 23.40 -24.57 13.08
N ARG A 228 22.23 -23.98 13.32
CA ARG A 228 21.95 -22.56 13.06
C ARG A 228 22.23 -21.74 14.32
N PHE A 229 23.40 -21.14 14.42
CA PHE A 229 23.74 -20.24 15.53
C PHE A 229 23.26 -18.82 15.24
N ILE A 230 22.55 -18.23 16.19
CA ILE A 230 21.83 -16.96 16.05
C ILE A 230 22.09 -16.13 17.31
N SER A 231 22.57 -14.90 17.19
CA SER A 231 22.95 -14.10 18.37
C SER A 231 21.99 -12.93 18.65
N ALA A 232 21.09 -13.13 19.60
CA ALA A 232 20.29 -12.09 20.23
C ALA A 232 20.91 -11.62 21.56
N THR A 233 22.24 -11.57 21.63
CA THR A 233 23.00 -11.01 22.76
C THR A 233 22.79 -9.50 22.85
N ALA A 234 22.80 -8.95 24.07
CA ALA A 234 22.69 -7.52 24.29
C ALA A 234 24.03 -6.80 24.12
N LEU A 235 25.12 -7.46 24.55
CA LEU A 235 26.47 -6.91 24.64
C LEU A 235 27.53 -7.92 24.19
N SER A 236 27.33 -9.22 24.44
CA SER A 236 28.41 -10.20 24.29
C SER A 236 28.70 -10.58 22.83
N MET A 237 29.99 -10.54 22.47
CA MET A 237 30.55 -11.40 21.41
C MET A 237 30.77 -12.79 22.01
N ILE A 238 30.19 -13.82 21.41
CA ILE A 238 30.25 -15.20 21.88
C ILE A 238 31.25 -16.00 21.06
N LYS A 239 32.10 -16.78 21.74
CA LYS A 239 32.77 -17.94 21.16
C LYS A 239 32.15 -19.22 21.71
N LEU A 240 31.99 -20.23 20.86
CA LEU A 240 31.49 -21.55 21.24
C LEU A 240 32.30 -22.64 20.54
N GLY A 241 32.64 -23.70 21.25
CA GLY A 241 33.36 -24.86 20.71
C GLY A 241 32.85 -26.16 21.30
N ILE A 242 33.02 -27.25 20.55
CA ILE A 242 32.48 -28.57 20.88
C ILE A 242 33.65 -29.54 21.14
N ASP A 243 33.66 -30.11 22.33
CA ASP A 243 34.59 -31.14 22.79
C ASP A 243 34.67 -32.28 21.76
N ASP A 244 35.89 -32.55 21.27
CA ASP A 244 36.20 -33.63 20.33
C ASP A 244 35.45 -33.54 18.96
N HIS A 245 35.00 -32.33 18.58
CA HIS A 245 34.37 -32.01 17.29
C HIS A 245 34.90 -30.66 16.75
N ASP A 246 36.19 -30.62 16.44
CA ASP A 246 37.00 -29.46 16.00
C ASP A 246 36.92 -29.15 14.50
N ASN A 247 35.90 -29.68 13.80
CA ASN A 247 35.68 -29.47 12.38
C ASN A 247 34.21 -29.11 12.11
N LEU A 248 33.95 -27.81 12.04
CA LEU A 248 32.65 -27.23 11.73
C LEU A 248 32.72 -26.57 10.36
N THR A 249 31.86 -26.97 9.42
CA THR A 249 31.85 -26.40 8.07
C THR A 249 30.78 -25.31 7.95
N VAL A 250 31.19 -24.04 7.90
CA VAL A 250 30.31 -22.89 7.60
C VAL A 250 29.71 -23.06 6.21
N ILE A 251 28.39 -22.93 6.11
CA ILE A 251 27.62 -23.01 4.85
C ILE A 251 26.67 -21.84 4.61
N GLU A 252 26.47 -20.98 5.61
CA GLU A 252 25.56 -19.83 5.56
C GLU A 252 26.04 -18.75 6.53
N ALA A 253 25.88 -17.48 6.17
CA ALA A 253 26.14 -16.32 7.00
C ALA A 253 25.01 -15.29 6.80
N ASP A 254 24.37 -14.85 7.89
CA ASP A 254 23.22 -13.92 7.90
C ASP A 254 22.09 -14.27 6.90
N GLY A 255 21.83 -15.56 6.66
CA GLY A 255 20.86 -16.00 5.65
C GLY A 255 21.41 -16.21 4.25
N SER A 256 22.54 -15.60 3.90
CA SER A 256 23.22 -15.84 2.61
C SER A 256 24.04 -17.14 2.63
N TYR A 257 23.75 -18.08 1.72
CA TYR A 257 24.55 -19.29 1.56
C TYR A 257 25.98 -18.98 1.09
N THR A 258 26.97 -19.54 1.80
CA THR A 258 28.41 -19.40 1.50
C THR A 258 28.91 -20.63 0.74
N LYS A 259 30.10 -20.54 0.13
CA LYS A 259 30.93 -21.73 -0.12
C LYS A 259 31.40 -22.33 1.23
N PRO A 260 31.74 -23.63 1.29
CA PRO A 260 32.21 -24.26 2.51
C PRO A 260 33.48 -23.62 3.05
N ALA A 261 33.49 -23.22 4.32
CA ALA A 261 34.69 -22.82 5.05
C ALA A 261 34.79 -23.62 6.36
N ILE A 262 35.94 -24.23 6.63
CA ILE A 262 36.15 -25.05 7.84
C ILE A 262 36.67 -24.18 8.97
N VAL A 263 36.09 -24.31 10.16
CA VAL A 263 36.55 -23.68 11.41
C VAL A 263 36.54 -24.68 12.57
N ASP A 264 37.37 -24.38 13.58
CA ASP A 264 37.49 -25.12 14.84
C ASP A 264 36.49 -24.66 15.92
N HIS A 265 35.98 -23.44 15.81
CA HIS A 265 35.02 -22.84 16.74
C HIS A 265 34.02 -21.94 16.03
N VAL A 266 32.85 -21.78 16.65
CA VAL A 266 31.88 -20.74 16.34
C VAL A 266 32.33 -19.43 16.99
N GLN A 267 32.33 -18.34 16.25
CA GLN A 267 32.31 -16.98 16.80
C GLN A 267 31.12 -16.22 16.21
N VAL A 268 30.34 -15.56 17.07
CA VAL A 268 29.14 -14.81 16.68
C VAL A 268 28.94 -13.60 17.59
N SER A 269 28.68 -12.44 17.02
CA SER A 269 28.29 -11.22 17.74
C SER A 269 26.78 -10.96 17.59
N SER A 270 26.21 -10.13 18.48
CA SER A 270 24.83 -9.66 18.38
C SER A 270 24.41 -9.27 16.95
N GLY A 271 23.24 -9.75 16.51
CA GLY A 271 22.70 -9.59 15.15
C GLY A 271 23.20 -10.62 14.12
N GLN A 272 24.38 -11.23 14.32
CA GLN A 272 24.94 -12.19 13.35
C GLN A 272 24.29 -13.58 13.45
N ARG A 273 24.21 -14.27 12.30
CA ARG A 273 23.80 -15.68 12.20
C ARG A 273 24.76 -16.48 11.32
N TYR A 274 24.91 -17.76 11.62
CA TYR A 274 25.70 -18.69 10.82
C TYR A 274 25.08 -20.11 10.87
N SER A 275 25.00 -20.78 9.72
CA SER A 275 24.80 -22.25 9.70
C SER A 275 26.14 -22.97 9.54
N TYR A 276 26.38 -23.95 10.41
CA TYR A 276 27.51 -24.88 10.31
C TYR A 276 26.97 -26.29 10.06
N LEU A 277 27.66 -27.08 9.24
CA LEU A 277 27.49 -28.53 9.22
C LEU A 277 28.38 -29.15 10.31
N LEU A 278 27.75 -29.89 11.22
CA LEU A 278 28.38 -30.76 12.19
C LEU A 278 28.26 -32.21 11.71
N GLU A 279 29.38 -32.88 11.46
CA GLU A 279 29.41 -34.31 11.15
C GLU A 279 29.57 -35.12 12.44
N THR A 280 28.65 -36.04 12.70
CA THR A 280 28.59 -36.80 13.95
C THR A 280 29.33 -38.12 13.84
N LYS A 281 30.07 -38.48 14.89
CA LYS A 281 30.91 -39.67 14.98
C LYS A 281 30.09 -40.95 14.81
N SER A 282 30.72 -42.02 14.32
CA SER A 282 29.99 -43.24 13.98
C SER A 282 29.49 -43.96 15.23
N ALA A 283 28.42 -44.75 15.09
CA ALA A 283 27.88 -45.54 16.20
C ALA A 283 28.92 -46.47 16.87
N LYS A 284 29.95 -46.89 16.13
CA LYS A 284 31.08 -47.67 16.67
C LYS A 284 31.87 -46.83 17.69
N ASP A 285 32.15 -45.58 17.38
CA ASP A 285 33.07 -44.74 18.16
C ASP A 285 32.39 -44.19 19.42
N VAL A 286 31.08 -43.89 19.36
CA VAL A 286 30.34 -43.30 20.48
C VAL A 286 29.47 -44.29 21.27
N CYS A 287 28.75 -45.20 20.60
CA CYS A 287 27.84 -46.13 21.27
C CYS A 287 28.53 -47.44 21.69
N HIS A 288 29.61 -47.83 21.02
CA HIS A 288 30.45 -48.97 21.43
C HIS A 288 31.78 -48.54 22.06
N GLY A 289 32.31 -47.36 21.73
CA GLY A 289 33.51 -46.78 22.35
C GLY A 289 33.30 -46.13 23.74
N GLY A 290 32.07 -46.11 24.25
CA GLY A 290 31.76 -45.73 25.64
C GLY A 290 31.64 -44.22 25.93
N ARG A 291 31.94 -43.34 24.96
CA ARG A 291 31.78 -41.87 25.08
C ARG A 291 30.69 -41.36 24.13
N SER A 292 29.46 -41.26 24.63
CA SER A 292 28.29 -40.79 23.86
C SER A 292 27.76 -39.42 24.29
N GLN A 293 28.56 -38.65 25.03
CA GLN A 293 28.25 -37.30 25.50
C GLN A 293 29.52 -36.45 25.42
N PHE A 294 29.38 -35.22 24.92
CA PHE A 294 30.49 -34.29 24.67
C PHE A 294 30.09 -32.90 25.15
N TRP A 295 31.03 -32.18 25.76
CA TRP A 295 30.74 -30.86 26.31
C TRP A 295 30.87 -29.75 25.25
N VAL A 296 29.85 -28.90 25.16
CA VAL A 296 29.90 -27.65 24.43
C VAL A 296 30.26 -26.56 25.43
N ARG A 297 31.31 -25.78 25.15
CA ARG A 297 31.69 -24.58 25.93
C ARG A 297 31.27 -23.35 25.14
N TYR A 298 30.66 -22.37 25.81
CA TYR A 298 30.52 -21.02 25.28
C TYR A 298 30.97 -19.96 26.28
N GLU A 299 31.45 -18.82 25.75
CA GLU A 299 32.04 -17.76 26.54
C GLU A 299 31.92 -16.38 25.86
N SER A 300 31.81 -15.33 26.67
CA SER A 300 31.90 -13.95 26.19
C SER A 300 33.36 -13.56 25.97
N ARG A 301 33.62 -12.78 24.93
CA ARG A 301 34.94 -12.21 24.63
C ARG A 301 34.86 -10.72 24.31
N ASP A 302 36.02 -10.08 24.26
CA ASP A 302 36.22 -8.64 24.09
C ASP A 302 35.56 -7.75 25.17
N ARG A 303 35.21 -8.33 26.34
CA ARG A 303 34.67 -7.63 27.52
C ARG A 303 35.61 -7.77 28.73
N PRO A 304 35.56 -6.86 29.74
CA PRO A 304 36.43 -6.94 30.92
C PRO A 304 36.23 -8.18 31.79
N ALA A 305 35.02 -8.73 31.82
CA ALA A 305 34.70 -9.98 32.50
C ALA A 305 34.35 -11.06 31.48
N GLN A 306 35.09 -12.18 31.50
CA GLN A 306 34.78 -13.35 30.69
C GLN A 306 33.73 -14.22 31.42
N ILE A 307 32.53 -14.25 30.85
CA ILE A 307 31.40 -15.07 31.29
C ILE A 307 31.49 -16.40 30.54
N ASN A 308 31.18 -17.52 31.19
CA ASN A 308 31.25 -18.86 30.58
C ASN A 308 30.00 -19.66 30.92
N GLY A 309 29.60 -20.56 30.03
CA GLY A 309 28.55 -21.55 30.25
C GLY A 309 28.77 -22.82 29.44
N TYR A 310 28.00 -23.85 29.74
CA TYR A 310 28.12 -25.17 29.14
C TYR A 310 26.81 -25.69 28.56
N ALA A 311 26.92 -26.47 27.49
CA ALA A 311 25.86 -27.30 26.94
C ALA A 311 26.41 -28.72 26.67
N LEU A 312 25.56 -29.66 26.31
CA LEU A 312 25.91 -31.07 26.14
C LEU A 312 25.42 -31.60 24.79
N LEU A 313 26.36 -31.99 23.93
CA LEU A 313 26.08 -32.74 22.71
C LEU A 313 25.93 -34.22 23.08
N LYS A 314 24.71 -34.73 23.00
CA LYS A 314 24.32 -36.07 23.47
C LYS A 314 23.95 -36.95 22.27
N TYR A 315 24.65 -38.08 22.13
CA TYR A 315 24.36 -39.06 21.08
C TYR A 315 23.25 -40.03 21.50
N ARG A 316 22.30 -40.29 20.60
CA ARG A 316 21.23 -41.28 20.79
C ARG A 316 21.76 -42.70 20.61
N CYS A 317 22.21 -43.30 21.72
CA CYS A 317 22.68 -44.68 21.78
C CYS A 317 21.68 -45.57 22.56
N PRO A 318 21.48 -46.86 22.19
CA PRO A 318 20.56 -47.77 22.89
C PRO A 318 20.87 -48.01 24.38
N LYS A 319 22.10 -47.72 24.82
CA LYS A 319 22.54 -47.73 26.22
C LYS A 319 23.15 -46.38 26.61
N ALA A 320 22.46 -45.28 26.29
CA ALA A 320 22.92 -43.94 26.64
C ALA A 320 23.12 -43.81 28.18
N PRO A 321 24.26 -43.27 28.65
CA PRO A 321 24.47 -43.00 30.06
C PRO A 321 23.56 -41.87 30.56
N GLN A 322 23.38 -41.80 31.89
CA GLN A 322 22.69 -40.69 32.55
C GLN A 322 23.41 -39.35 32.28
N LEU A 323 22.71 -38.23 32.51
CA LEU A 323 23.30 -36.90 32.35
C LEU A 323 24.43 -36.65 33.38
N PRO A 324 25.45 -35.83 33.07
CA PRO A 324 26.57 -35.61 33.98
C PRO A 324 26.16 -34.84 35.24
N LYS A 325 26.41 -35.43 36.41
CA LYS A 325 26.05 -34.84 37.72
C LYS A 325 26.76 -33.52 38.03
N THR A 326 27.94 -33.30 37.45
CA THR A 326 28.79 -32.12 37.67
C THR A 326 29.28 -31.54 36.35
N LEU A 327 29.50 -30.22 36.31
CA LEU A 327 30.17 -29.55 35.21
C LEU A 327 31.67 -29.96 35.12
N PRO A 328 32.34 -29.73 33.98
CA PRO A 328 33.79 -29.96 33.85
C PRO A 328 34.60 -29.16 34.87
N LYS A 329 35.50 -29.83 35.62
CA LYS A 329 36.43 -29.16 36.55
C LYS A 329 37.52 -28.36 35.83
N THR A 330 37.93 -28.84 34.68
CA THR A 330 38.85 -28.21 33.73
C THR A 330 38.09 -27.99 32.43
N SER A 331 38.47 -26.99 31.65
CA SER A 331 37.73 -26.72 30.42
C SER A 331 37.98 -27.79 29.36
N PRO A 332 36.94 -28.34 28.72
CA PRO A 332 37.08 -29.39 27.71
C PRO A 332 37.46 -28.85 26.32
N VAL A 333 37.37 -27.53 26.10
CA VAL A 333 37.69 -26.89 24.82
C VAL A 333 38.52 -25.62 25.07
N VAL A 334 39.62 -25.46 24.34
CA VAL A 334 40.46 -24.26 24.35
C VAL A 334 40.03 -23.38 23.17
N LEU A 335 39.41 -22.24 23.47
CA LEU A 335 38.94 -21.28 22.47
C LEU A 335 39.97 -20.16 22.27
N PRO A 336 40.25 -19.72 21.03
CA PRO A 336 41.30 -18.76 20.75
C PRO A 336 40.95 -17.35 21.25
N ASN A 337 41.87 -16.75 22.02
CA ASN A 337 41.71 -15.43 22.66
C ASN A 337 41.53 -14.25 21.69
N LYS A 338 41.88 -14.42 20.40
CA LYS A 338 41.80 -13.38 19.37
C LYS A 338 40.35 -13.11 18.98
N THR A 339 39.90 -11.87 19.07
CA THR A 339 38.50 -11.46 18.81
C THR A 339 38.28 -10.90 17.40
N TYR A 340 39.30 -10.30 16.82
CA TYR A 340 39.30 -9.76 15.46
C TYR A 340 39.76 -10.79 14.42
N ASP A 341 39.35 -10.57 13.17
CA ASP A 341 39.62 -11.32 11.93
C ASP A 341 38.96 -12.69 11.69
N TYR A 342 38.03 -13.12 12.54
CA TYR A 342 37.23 -14.33 12.31
C TYR A 342 36.46 -14.28 10.97
N LEU A 343 36.78 -15.21 10.07
CA LEU A 343 36.19 -15.41 8.74
C LEU A 343 36.36 -14.25 7.72
N GLU A 344 37.18 -13.23 8.05
CA GLU A 344 37.48 -12.12 7.14
C GLU A 344 38.13 -12.62 5.83
N TYR A 345 37.73 -12.04 4.68
CA TYR A 345 38.20 -12.40 3.34
C TYR A 345 38.10 -13.90 2.99
N THR A 346 37.32 -14.68 3.75
CA THR A 346 37.21 -16.14 3.64
C THR A 346 35.84 -16.55 3.10
N LEU A 347 34.77 -15.86 3.49
CA LEU A 347 33.40 -16.20 3.10
C LEU A 347 33.06 -15.70 1.70
N GLN A 348 33.17 -16.59 0.72
CA GLN A 348 32.66 -16.36 -0.65
C GLN A 348 31.20 -16.79 -0.77
N GLY A 349 30.38 -16.00 -1.48
CA GLY A 349 28.99 -16.35 -1.77
C GLY A 349 28.85 -17.64 -2.60
N LEU A 350 27.80 -18.43 -2.33
CA LEU A 350 27.48 -19.63 -3.12
C LEU A 350 26.78 -19.28 -4.44
N SER A 351 26.03 -18.18 -4.48
CA SER A 351 25.28 -17.76 -5.68
C SER A 351 26.22 -17.19 -6.75
N GLU A 352 26.26 -17.82 -7.93
CA GLU A 352 26.96 -17.28 -9.09
C GLU A 352 26.44 -15.91 -9.54
N GLU A 353 25.15 -15.64 -9.32
CA GLU A 353 24.49 -14.41 -9.73
C GLU A 353 24.98 -13.23 -8.89
N ASN A 354 24.90 -13.34 -7.56
CA ASN A 354 25.46 -12.38 -6.62
C ASN A 354 26.99 -12.24 -6.84
N ASN A 355 27.69 -13.35 -7.08
CA ASN A 355 29.13 -13.31 -7.37
C ASN A 355 29.50 -12.54 -8.65
N LYS A 356 28.58 -12.46 -9.64
CA LYS A 356 28.72 -11.67 -10.88
C LYS A 356 28.22 -10.23 -10.71
N ALA A 357 27.27 -9.99 -9.81
CA ALA A 357 26.70 -8.68 -9.52
C ALA A 357 27.56 -7.79 -8.61
N PHE A 358 28.55 -8.36 -7.91
CA PHE A 358 29.50 -7.65 -7.05
C PHE A 358 30.22 -6.50 -7.80
N PRO A 359 29.97 -5.23 -7.43
CA PRO A 359 30.56 -4.11 -8.15
C PRO A 359 32.05 -3.93 -7.82
N ARG A 360 32.83 -3.53 -8.81
CA ARG A 360 34.26 -3.24 -8.67
C ARG A 360 34.52 -1.80 -8.23
N LEU A 361 35.69 -1.53 -7.67
CA LEU A 361 36.08 -0.17 -7.26
C LEU A 361 35.97 0.86 -8.41
N SER A 362 36.18 0.44 -9.65
CA SER A 362 36.00 1.25 -10.86
C SER A 362 34.56 1.66 -11.15
N GLU A 363 33.58 1.08 -10.45
CA GLU A 363 32.15 1.40 -10.57
C GLU A 363 31.63 2.22 -9.38
N VAL A 364 32.41 2.38 -8.30
CA VAL A 364 32.02 3.10 -7.09
C VAL A 364 31.79 4.57 -7.42
N THR A 365 30.55 5.04 -7.25
CA THR A 365 30.14 6.42 -7.56
C THR A 365 30.45 7.38 -6.43
N ARG A 366 30.43 6.89 -5.18
CA ARG A 366 30.69 7.69 -3.98
C ARG A 366 31.15 6.80 -2.82
N THR A 367 31.92 7.36 -1.90
CA THR A 367 32.31 6.71 -0.64
C THR A 367 31.76 7.52 0.51
N VAL A 368 31.02 6.88 1.42
CA VAL A 368 30.46 7.49 2.63
C VAL A 368 31.25 6.99 3.82
N THR A 369 31.82 7.90 4.61
CA THR A 369 32.59 7.54 5.80
C THR A 369 31.80 7.88 7.07
N ILE A 370 31.68 6.91 7.97
CA ILE A 370 30.92 7.05 9.21
C ILE A 370 31.81 6.65 10.40
N GLN A 371 32.26 7.64 11.14
CA GLN A 371 33.03 7.48 12.38
C GLN A 371 32.09 7.11 13.52
N ILE A 372 32.38 6.02 14.23
CA ILE A 372 31.71 5.66 15.48
C ILE A 372 32.65 5.98 16.63
N ASN A 373 32.19 6.81 17.56
CA ASN A 373 32.86 7.04 18.83
C ASN A 373 31.88 7.40 19.95
N GLN A 374 32.36 7.28 21.17
CA GLN A 374 31.69 7.79 22.36
C GLN A 374 31.96 9.31 22.50
N ILE A 375 30.96 10.08 22.94
CA ILE A 375 31.09 11.52 23.24
C ILE A 375 30.51 11.86 24.62
N LEU A 376 31.02 12.92 25.23
CA LEU A 376 30.36 13.61 26.35
C LEU A 376 29.20 14.44 25.81
N THR A 377 28.03 14.38 26.46
CA THR A 377 26.87 15.23 26.16
C THR A 377 26.59 16.27 27.24
N THR A 378 27.04 16.03 28.48
CA THR A 378 27.15 17.01 29.57
C THR A 378 28.41 16.70 30.39
N GLY A 379 28.85 17.64 31.24
CA GLY A 379 29.95 17.40 32.18
C GLY A 379 31.33 17.28 31.53
N GLN A 380 32.26 16.58 32.19
CA GLN A 380 33.69 16.45 31.80
C GLN A 380 34.25 15.05 32.14
N TYR A 381 35.43 14.73 31.60
CA TYR A 381 36.23 13.56 31.96
C TYR A 381 37.58 14.02 32.52
N GLU A 382 37.75 13.93 33.84
CA GLU A 382 38.94 14.43 34.56
C GLU A 382 39.49 13.38 35.52
N ASN A 383 40.82 13.30 35.63
CA ASN A 383 41.54 12.39 36.55
C ASN A 383 41.08 10.92 36.50
N GLY A 384 40.62 10.46 35.33
CA GLY A 384 40.11 9.11 35.11
C GLY A 384 38.62 8.91 35.40
N THR A 385 37.95 9.91 36.01
CA THR A 385 36.54 9.88 36.39
C THR A 385 35.67 10.54 35.33
N LEU A 386 34.56 9.88 34.99
CA LEU A 386 33.52 10.42 34.13
C LEU A 386 32.45 11.09 35.01
N ASN A 387 32.25 12.39 34.85
CA ASN A 387 31.26 13.16 35.61
C ASN A 387 30.41 13.97 34.62
N GLY A 388 29.29 13.40 34.17
CA GLY A 388 28.47 13.89 33.07
C GLY A 388 27.66 12.77 32.40
N THR A 389 26.82 13.14 31.43
CA THR A 389 26.17 12.20 30.50
C THR A 389 27.06 11.88 29.30
N VAL A 390 26.88 10.69 28.74
CA VAL A 390 27.63 10.17 27.60
C VAL A 390 26.69 9.53 26.59
N ALA A 391 26.99 9.69 25.31
CA ALA A 391 26.29 9.03 24.21
C ALA A 391 27.28 8.41 23.21
N TRP A 392 26.80 7.43 22.43
CA TRP A 392 27.49 6.98 21.22
C TRP A 392 27.01 7.81 20.02
N ALA A 393 27.95 8.13 19.13
CA ALA A 393 27.72 9.05 18.02
C ALA A 393 28.24 8.49 16.69
N GLN A 394 27.57 8.87 15.61
CA GLN A 394 27.98 8.66 14.22
C GLN A 394 28.38 10.03 13.63
N ASN A 395 29.61 10.18 13.15
CA ASN A 395 30.19 11.46 12.69
C ASN A 395 30.01 12.61 13.70
N GLY A 396 30.20 12.32 14.99
CA GLY A 396 30.02 13.30 16.09
C GLY A 396 28.57 13.60 16.48
N LEU A 397 27.58 13.06 15.76
CA LEU A 397 26.15 13.22 16.06
C LEU A 397 25.63 12.01 16.87
N PRO A 398 25.19 12.20 18.13
CA PRO A 398 24.58 11.14 18.94
C PRO A 398 23.15 10.81 18.48
N TRP A 399 22.53 9.77 19.06
CA TRP A 399 21.12 9.42 18.83
C TRP A 399 20.32 9.20 20.12
N LYS A 400 19.03 9.58 20.14
CA LYS A 400 18.06 9.36 21.23
C LYS A 400 16.64 9.35 20.65
N GLU A 401 15.95 8.22 20.56
CA GLU A 401 14.57 8.21 20.08
C GLU A 401 13.59 8.59 21.21
N SER A 402 12.82 9.68 21.02
CA SER A 402 11.77 10.10 21.95
C SER A 402 10.45 9.42 21.56
N VAL A 403 10.21 8.23 22.12
CA VAL A 403 9.13 7.32 21.68
C VAL A 403 7.82 7.52 22.46
N GLN A 404 7.63 8.66 23.13
CA GLN A 404 6.37 9.04 23.77
C GLN A 404 5.33 9.56 22.76
N ALA A 405 4.08 9.14 22.95
CA ALA A 405 2.95 9.58 22.12
C ALA A 405 2.59 11.07 22.33
N GLU A 406 3.06 11.71 23.39
CA GLU A 406 2.74 13.09 23.81
C GLU A 406 3.10 14.18 22.78
N HIS A 407 3.91 13.86 21.77
CA HIS A 407 4.24 14.76 20.66
C HIS A 407 3.81 14.23 19.28
N ASN A 408 3.14 13.08 19.25
CA ASN A 408 2.59 12.42 18.05
C ASN A 408 3.54 12.40 16.84
N GLN A 409 4.85 12.22 17.08
CA GLN A 409 5.88 12.40 16.06
C GLN A 409 5.69 11.41 14.91
N VAL A 410 5.54 11.95 13.69
CA VAL A 410 5.36 11.15 12.48
C VAL A 410 6.65 10.35 12.17
N PRO A 411 6.59 9.02 12.00
CA PRO A 411 7.72 8.21 11.57
C PRO A 411 8.20 8.67 10.20
N TYR A 412 9.51 8.83 10.00
CA TYR A 412 9.99 9.55 8.81
C TYR A 412 9.58 8.89 7.49
N LEU A 413 9.45 7.55 7.39
CA LEU A 413 8.92 6.92 6.15
C LEU A 413 7.49 7.40 5.84
N ILE A 414 6.68 7.60 6.88
CA ILE A 414 5.32 8.14 6.79
C ILE A 414 5.37 9.66 6.54
N GLN A 415 6.33 10.38 7.15
CA GLN A 415 6.55 11.81 6.89
C GLN A 415 6.90 12.06 5.41
N VAL A 416 7.77 11.23 4.81
CA VAL A 416 8.11 11.25 3.38
C VAL A 416 6.87 10.95 2.53
N TYR A 417 6.04 9.99 2.92
CA TYR A 417 4.82 9.60 2.20
C TYR A 417 3.71 10.68 2.23
N GLU A 418 3.48 11.27 3.40
CA GLU A 418 2.50 12.34 3.63
C GLU A 418 2.97 13.66 2.99
N THR A 419 4.16 14.15 3.36
CA THR A 419 4.61 15.51 3.03
C THR A 419 5.41 15.60 1.73
N GLY A 420 5.97 14.48 1.24
CA GLY A 420 6.92 14.48 0.14
C GLY A 420 8.32 14.99 0.49
N LYS A 421 8.61 15.41 1.74
CA LYS A 421 9.95 15.90 2.12
C LYS A 421 10.95 14.73 2.20
N THR A 422 11.73 14.55 1.13
CA THR A 422 12.93 13.71 1.09
C THR A 422 14.17 14.44 1.66
N PRO A 423 15.30 13.74 1.86
CA PRO A 423 16.59 14.37 2.08
C PRO A 423 17.00 15.32 0.95
N ASN A 424 17.84 16.29 1.28
CA ASN A 424 18.55 17.09 0.29
C ASN A 424 19.84 16.36 -0.11
N TYR A 425 19.87 15.74 -1.30
CA TYR A 425 21.01 14.96 -1.77
C TYR A 425 22.23 15.83 -2.07
N GLU A 426 22.03 17.00 -2.68
CA GLU A 426 23.10 17.92 -3.05
C GLU A 426 23.79 18.47 -1.79
N LEU A 427 23.01 18.87 -0.77
CA LEU A 427 23.52 19.23 0.55
C LEU A 427 24.22 18.05 1.25
N ALA A 428 23.73 16.82 1.06
CA ALA A 428 24.41 15.63 1.56
C ALA A 428 25.79 15.45 0.92
N LEU A 429 25.98 15.76 -0.38
CA LEU A 429 27.30 15.71 -1.01
C LEU A 429 28.27 16.73 -0.41
N GLU A 430 27.80 17.96 -0.14
CA GLU A 430 28.60 19.00 0.54
C GLU A 430 29.04 18.55 1.94
N HIS A 431 28.20 17.78 2.63
CA HIS A 431 28.43 17.24 3.98
C HIS A 431 28.86 15.76 3.99
N HIS A 432 29.77 15.37 3.09
CA HIS A 432 30.44 14.05 3.06
C HIS A 432 29.51 12.82 2.95
N GLY A 433 28.33 13.01 2.36
CA GLY A 433 27.28 12.01 2.17
C GLY A 433 26.09 12.12 3.13
N PHE A 434 26.12 13.04 4.11
CA PHE A 434 25.11 13.19 5.15
C PHE A 434 24.30 14.49 5.02
N ASP A 435 22.99 14.41 4.81
CA ASP A 435 22.10 15.56 4.87
C ASP A 435 21.89 16.02 6.33
N PRO A 436 22.34 17.22 6.74
CA PRO A 436 22.17 17.72 8.10
C PRO A 436 20.73 18.15 8.44
N GLU A 437 19.86 18.44 7.46
CA GLU A 437 18.46 18.80 7.71
C GLU A 437 17.65 17.57 8.12
N THR A 438 17.63 16.54 7.27
CA THR A 438 16.85 15.32 7.53
C THR A 438 17.62 14.26 8.32
N LYS A 439 18.92 14.50 8.55
CA LYS A 439 19.86 13.65 9.29
C LYS A 439 19.97 12.25 8.67
N ALA A 440 20.19 12.22 7.37
CA ALA A 440 20.11 11.03 6.52
C ALA A 440 21.35 10.86 5.62
N PHE A 441 21.62 9.64 5.16
CA PHE A 441 22.60 9.34 4.12
C PHE A 441 21.91 8.97 2.78
N PRO A 442 21.39 9.94 1.99
CA PRO A 442 20.65 9.66 0.76
C PRO A 442 21.52 9.05 -0.35
N ALA A 443 20.92 8.27 -1.25
CA ALA A 443 21.56 7.72 -2.45
C ALA A 443 20.57 7.46 -3.60
N LYS A 444 20.98 7.83 -4.81
CA LYS A 444 20.21 7.72 -6.05
C LYS A 444 20.28 6.30 -6.63
N ILE A 445 19.20 5.86 -7.29
CA ILE A 445 19.18 4.59 -8.03
C ILE A 445 20.26 4.63 -9.13
N GLY A 446 21.04 3.55 -9.22
CA GLY A 446 22.21 3.44 -10.10
C GLY A 446 23.55 3.72 -9.40
N GLU A 447 23.57 4.33 -8.20
CA GLU A 447 24.81 4.51 -7.44
C GLU A 447 25.43 3.18 -7.00
N VAL A 448 26.75 3.19 -6.80
CA VAL A 448 27.51 2.14 -6.10
C VAL A 448 28.24 2.83 -4.96
N LEU A 449 27.87 2.52 -3.72
CA LEU A 449 28.53 3.08 -2.54
C LEU A 449 29.51 2.10 -1.91
N ASP A 450 30.69 2.61 -1.57
CA ASP A 450 31.47 2.10 -0.43
C ASP A 450 30.99 2.83 0.85
N ILE A 451 30.44 2.09 1.82
CA ILE A 451 30.08 2.61 3.15
C ILE A 451 31.17 2.16 4.13
N VAL A 452 31.86 3.12 4.75
CA VAL A 452 33.10 2.90 5.49
C VAL A 452 32.93 3.29 6.95
N TRP A 453 32.78 2.30 7.80
CA TRP A 453 32.75 2.47 9.26
C TRP A 453 34.17 2.63 9.79
N GLN A 454 34.41 3.68 10.59
CA GLN A 454 35.69 3.92 11.28
C GLN A 454 35.51 3.80 12.80
N ASN A 455 36.39 3.04 13.46
CA ASN A 455 36.37 2.83 14.91
C ASN A 455 37.25 3.89 15.60
N ASN A 456 36.61 4.90 16.18
CA ASN A 456 37.25 6.02 16.85
C ASN A 456 36.99 5.94 18.36
N ASN A 457 38.00 6.21 19.20
CA ASN A 457 37.80 6.20 20.65
C ASN A 457 37.19 7.51 21.16
N GLY A 458 36.46 7.41 22.25
CA GLY A 458 35.89 8.57 22.95
C GLY A 458 36.89 9.32 23.83
N PRO A 459 36.41 10.30 24.62
CA PRO A 459 37.28 11.10 25.52
C PRO A 459 37.99 10.26 26.59
N THR A 460 37.48 9.06 26.90
CA THR A 460 38.12 8.08 27.79
C THR A 460 39.35 7.39 27.20
N GLY A 461 39.59 7.55 25.88
CA GLY A 461 40.64 6.89 25.11
C GLY A 461 40.37 5.42 24.77
N GLY A 462 39.25 4.84 25.20
CA GLY A 462 38.89 3.44 24.95
C GLY A 462 38.19 3.20 23.61
N TRP A 463 38.52 2.10 22.94
CA TRP A 463 37.76 1.56 21.80
C TRP A 463 36.91 0.37 22.24
N ASP A 464 35.72 0.22 21.67
CA ASP A 464 34.89 -0.99 21.78
C ASP A 464 34.77 -1.68 20.41
N PHE A 465 34.18 -2.88 20.38
CA PHE A 465 33.77 -3.49 19.11
C PHE A 465 32.30 -3.17 18.83
N HIS A 466 31.96 -3.03 17.55
CA HIS A 466 30.61 -2.69 17.12
C HIS A 466 30.13 -3.69 16.07
N PRO A 467 29.22 -4.63 16.40
CA PRO A 467 28.49 -5.37 15.37
C PRO A 467 27.58 -4.37 14.65
N MET A 468 27.95 -4.01 13.43
CA MET A 468 27.21 -3.05 12.62
C MET A 468 26.17 -3.78 11.79
N HIS A 469 24.91 -3.38 11.96
CA HIS A 469 23.76 -3.90 11.25
C HIS A 469 23.20 -2.86 10.26
N ILE A 470 22.71 -3.34 9.11
CA ILE A 470 21.94 -2.58 8.13
C ILE A 470 20.59 -3.28 7.88
N HIS A 471 19.51 -2.52 8.03
CA HIS A 471 18.15 -2.97 7.71
C HIS A 471 17.95 -3.02 6.19
N GLY A 472 16.98 -3.81 5.74
CA GLY A 472 16.68 -3.93 4.32
C GLY A 472 17.71 -4.80 3.60
N TYR A 473 18.36 -4.26 2.58
CA TYR A 473 19.23 -5.05 1.72
C TYR A 473 20.58 -5.41 2.36
N HIS A 474 20.98 -6.67 2.18
CA HIS A 474 22.32 -7.14 2.52
C HIS A 474 23.37 -6.44 1.66
N VAL A 475 24.54 -6.20 2.24
CA VAL A 475 25.69 -5.54 1.62
C VAL A 475 26.81 -6.53 1.37
N TYR A 476 27.66 -6.26 0.38
CA TYR A 476 28.91 -7.01 0.21
C TYR A 476 29.90 -6.58 1.29
N ASP A 477 30.25 -7.51 2.17
CA ASP A 477 31.24 -7.28 3.22
C ASP A 477 32.64 -7.16 2.60
N LEU A 478 33.16 -5.94 2.45
CA LEU A 478 34.52 -5.72 1.96
C LEU A 478 35.57 -6.03 3.05
N GLY A 479 35.14 -6.53 4.22
CA GLY A 479 36.01 -6.87 5.33
C GLY A 479 36.49 -5.66 6.12
N SER A 480 37.42 -5.92 7.02
CA SER A 480 37.92 -4.99 8.01
C SER A 480 39.45 -4.95 8.07
N GLY A 481 39.97 -3.94 8.78
CA GLY A 481 41.40 -3.76 9.01
C GLY A 481 41.72 -2.76 10.11
N ASN A 482 42.98 -2.74 10.55
CA ASN A 482 43.53 -1.77 11.48
C ASN A 482 43.80 -0.43 10.76
N GLY A 483 43.86 0.68 11.51
CA GLY A 483 44.13 2.02 10.99
C GLY A 483 42.97 2.60 10.17
N THR A 484 43.29 3.25 9.05
CA THR A 484 42.33 3.88 8.14
C THR A 484 42.06 3.02 6.89
N TYR A 485 40.89 3.19 6.27
CA TYR A 485 40.50 2.44 5.08
C TYR A 485 41.27 2.91 3.83
N ASN A 486 41.77 1.95 3.04
CA ASN A 486 42.34 2.20 1.72
C ASN A 486 41.64 1.33 0.68
N ALA A 487 40.71 1.91 -0.08
CA ALA A 487 39.92 1.19 -1.08
C ALA A 487 40.80 0.52 -2.17
N GLN A 488 41.89 1.18 -2.61
CA GLN A 488 42.77 0.64 -3.64
C GLN A 488 43.58 -0.57 -3.15
N GLU A 489 43.93 -0.62 -1.87
CA GLU A 489 44.60 -1.78 -1.28
C GLU A 489 43.63 -2.91 -0.94
N ASN A 490 42.41 -2.57 -0.56
CA ASN A 490 41.37 -3.56 -0.31
C ASN A 490 40.90 -4.24 -1.60
N GLU A 491 40.68 -3.48 -2.68
CA GLU A 491 40.18 -4.01 -3.96
C GLU A 491 41.08 -5.11 -4.54
N LYS A 492 42.40 -5.04 -4.31
CA LYS A 492 43.39 -6.06 -4.72
C LYS A 492 43.06 -7.45 -4.18
N ARG A 493 42.39 -7.54 -3.02
CA ARG A 493 41.98 -8.81 -2.39
C ARG A 493 40.87 -9.50 -3.17
N PHE A 494 39.97 -8.75 -3.80
CA PHE A 494 38.82 -9.28 -4.55
C PHE A 494 39.15 -9.75 -5.98
N LYS A 495 40.43 -9.88 -6.35
CA LYS A 495 40.82 -10.30 -7.71
C LYS A 495 40.29 -11.70 -8.06
N ASN A 496 40.40 -12.65 -7.13
CA ASN A 496 39.93 -14.04 -7.28
C ASN A 496 38.83 -14.40 -6.25
N PHE A 497 38.37 -13.43 -5.47
CA PHE A 497 37.46 -13.60 -4.34
C PHE A 497 36.29 -12.62 -4.47
N THR A 498 35.08 -13.08 -4.18
CA THR A 498 33.89 -12.24 -4.11
C THR A 498 33.27 -12.47 -2.73
N PRO A 499 33.09 -11.43 -1.89
CA PRO A 499 32.55 -11.62 -0.56
C PRO A 499 31.08 -12.06 -0.62
N VAL A 500 30.64 -12.79 0.41
CA VAL A 500 29.22 -13.07 0.62
C VAL A 500 28.48 -11.78 1.01
N LEU A 501 27.19 -11.71 0.67
CA LEU A 501 26.28 -10.69 1.20
C LEU A 501 26.04 -10.91 2.70
N ARG A 502 25.95 -9.83 3.48
CA ARG A 502 25.75 -9.82 4.93
C ARG A 502 24.80 -8.69 5.33
N ASP A 503 24.15 -8.81 6.48
CA ASP A 503 23.48 -7.67 7.13
C ASP A 503 24.14 -7.25 8.44
N THR A 504 24.95 -8.11 9.09
CA THR A 504 25.59 -7.79 10.38
C THR A 504 27.06 -8.21 10.40
N THR A 505 27.95 -7.25 10.61
CA THR A 505 29.41 -7.48 10.54
C THR A 505 30.18 -6.65 11.57
N ASN A 506 31.30 -7.19 12.08
CA ASN A 506 31.99 -6.60 13.23
C ASN A 506 32.97 -5.49 12.83
N LEU A 507 32.67 -4.24 13.13
CA LEU A 507 33.70 -3.21 13.26
C LEU A 507 34.53 -3.55 14.51
N TYR A 508 35.60 -4.32 14.31
CA TYR A 508 36.50 -4.74 15.37
C TYR A 508 37.28 -3.57 15.97
N ARG A 509 37.77 -3.76 17.20
CA ARG A 509 38.88 -2.95 17.74
C ARG A 509 40.19 -3.73 17.62
N TYR A 510 41.25 -3.04 17.26
CA TYR A 510 42.61 -3.62 17.19
C TYR A 510 43.50 -3.20 18.37
N ALA A 511 43.00 -2.29 19.22
CA ALA A 511 43.58 -1.89 20.51
C ALA A 511 42.44 -1.63 21.51
N VAL A 512 42.73 -1.74 22.82
CA VAL A 512 41.72 -1.53 23.88
C VAL A 512 41.64 -0.07 24.31
N LYS A 513 42.79 0.62 24.42
CA LYS A 513 42.91 2.02 24.83
C LYS A 513 44.12 2.69 24.15
N GLY A 514 44.02 3.99 23.88
CA GLY A 514 45.09 4.81 23.31
C GLY A 514 44.85 6.30 23.52
N VAL A 515 45.47 7.13 22.67
CA VAL A 515 45.23 8.59 22.63
C VAL A 515 43.76 8.85 22.26
N PRO A 516 42.99 9.68 23.00
CA PRO A 516 41.59 9.99 22.68
C PRO A 516 41.39 10.60 21.29
N HIS A 517 40.18 10.41 20.73
CA HIS A 517 39.75 10.92 19.42
C HIS A 517 40.61 10.45 18.23
N ASN A 518 41.13 9.23 18.29
CA ASN A 518 41.94 8.59 17.26
C ASN A 518 41.26 7.33 16.67
N THR A 519 41.49 7.08 15.38
CA THR A 519 41.02 5.89 14.65
C THR A 519 41.94 4.69 14.88
N ALA A 520 41.39 3.51 15.18
CA ALA A 520 42.15 2.25 15.34
C ALA A 520 41.61 1.09 14.51
N GLY A 521 40.70 1.32 13.58
CA GLY A 521 40.25 0.30 12.65
C GLY A 521 39.08 0.74 11.78
N TRP A 522 38.75 -0.08 10.80
CA TRP A 522 37.66 0.14 9.86
C TRP A 522 36.96 -1.16 9.48
N ARG A 523 35.72 -1.05 9.00
CA ARG A 523 35.04 -2.05 8.16
C ARG A 523 34.39 -1.33 6.98
N ALA A 524 34.49 -1.90 5.80
CA ALA A 524 33.87 -1.35 4.59
C ALA A 524 32.81 -2.30 4.03
N TRP A 525 31.75 -1.73 3.48
CA TRP A 525 30.64 -2.42 2.82
C TRP A 525 30.50 -1.86 1.41
N ARG A 526 30.08 -2.70 0.44
CA ARG A 526 29.69 -2.24 -0.89
C ARG A 526 28.25 -2.59 -1.22
N ILE A 527 27.53 -1.66 -1.82
CA ILE A 527 26.16 -1.86 -2.29
C ILE A 527 25.96 -1.12 -3.63
N ARG A 528 25.20 -1.72 -4.55
CA ARG A 528 24.65 -1.03 -5.73
C ARG A 528 23.18 -0.74 -5.46
N ILE A 529 22.74 0.48 -5.74
CA ILE A 529 21.38 0.93 -5.50
C ILE A 529 20.51 0.69 -6.73
N THR A 530 19.40 0.03 -6.49
CA THR A 530 18.45 -0.48 -7.46
C THR A 530 17.03 -0.15 -7.00
N GLU A 531 16.04 -0.45 -7.83
CA GLU A 531 14.62 -0.37 -7.52
C GLU A 531 14.21 -1.22 -6.29
N GLU A 532 15.04 -2.18 -5.86
CA GLU A 532 14.77 -3.05 -4.70
C GLU A 532 15.27 -2.46 -3.36
N ASN A 533 16.23 -1.53 -3.40
CA ASN A 533 16.81 -0.90 -2.19
C ASN A 533 15.93 0.24 -1.63
N ILE A 534 14.83 0.50 -2.31
CA ILE A 534 13.94 1.64 -2.13
C ILE A 534 13.25 1.58 -0.74
N GLY A 535 13.38 2.63 0.06
CA GLY A 535 12.85 2.64 1.44
C GLY A 535 13.62 3.55 2.39
N ALA A 536 13.38 3.37 3.68
CA ALA A 536 13.94 4.19 4.76
C ALA A 536 14.63 3.31 5.81
N TRP A 537 15.82 2.82 5.48
CA TRP A 537 16.53 1.82 6.27
C TRP A 537 17.40 2.42 7.39
N MET A 538 17.56 1.66 8.48
CA MET A 538 18.40 2.04 9.62
C MET A 538 19.78 1.35 9.53
N MET A 539 20.84 2.06 9.95
CA MET A 539 22.21 1.54 10.07
C MET A 539 22.75 1.80 11.47
N HIS A 540 22.92 0.77 12.29
CA HIS A 540 23.23 0.93 13.72
C HIS A 540 24.16 -0.14 14.30
N CYS A 541 24.75 0.16 15.46
CA CYS A 541 25.44 -0.83 16.28
C CYS A 541 24.41 -1.70 16.99
N HIS A 542 24.57 -3.03 16.94
CA HIS A 542 23.61 -4.00 17.49
C HIS A 542 23.76 -4.25 19.01
N VAL A 543 24.78 -3.67 19.65
CA VAL A 543 24.90 -3.65 21.12
C VAL A 543 23.84 -2.72 21.73
N LEU A 544 23.00 -3.22 22.63
CA LEU A 544 21.87 -2.49 23.22
C LEU A 544 22.32 -1.30 24.08
N GLN A 545 23.41 -1.45 24.82
CA GLN A 545 24.01 -0.38 25.62
C GLN A 545 24.53 0.79 24.77
N HIS A 546 24.70 0.58 23.46
CA HIS A 546 25.08 1.63 22.50
C HIS A 546 23.83 2.32 21.89
N ARG A 547 22.62 1.97 22.36
CA ARG A 547 21.32 2.54 21.98
C ARG A 547 20.42 3.00 23.17
N PRO A 548 20.91 3.74 24.21
CA PRO A 548 20.05 4.12 25.34
C PRO A 548 18.87 5.03 24.93
N ARG A 549 17.70 4.87 25.55
CA ARG A 549 16.52 5.73 25.36
C ARG A 549 15.94 6.25 26.67
N ARG A 550 15.84 7.57 26.84
CA ARG A 550 14.87 8.16 27.78
C ARG A 550 13.52 8.27 27.09
N LYS A 551 12.42 8.30 27.86
CA LYS A 551 11.07 8.57 27.32
C LYS A 551 11.03 9.91 26.53
N ASP A 552 11.81 10.87 27.01
CA ASP A 552 11.70 12.31 26.76
C ASP A 552 13.00 12.97 26.22
N SER A 553 13.71 12.38 25.24
CA SER A 553 14.90 13.02 24.64
C SER A 553 15.19 12.63 23.18
N GLN A 554 15.73 13.58 22.38
CA GLN A 554 15.84 13.51 20.90
C GLN A 554 17.29 13.52 20.35
N ILE A 555 17.62 12.59 19.44
CA ILE A 555 18.24 12.76 18.09
C ILE A 555 17.97 11.46 17.27
N LEU A 556 18.39 11.43 16.00
CA LEU A 556 18.02 10.44 14.90
C LEU A 556 19.85 8.38 13.68
N ALA A 557 19.74 6.99 13.63
CA ALA A 557 20.62 5.99 12.99
C ALA A 557 20.34 5.84 11.47
N ARG A 558 20.04 6.97 10.81
CA ARG A 558 19.45 7.01 9.46
C ARG A 558 20.49 6.93 8.34
N GLY A 559 20.94 5.71 8.09
CA GLY A 559 21.37 5.25 6.77
C GLY A 559 20.25 5.25 5.71
N ALA A 560 19.44 6.32 5.65
CA ALA A 560 18.24 6.41 4.83
C ALA A 560 18.60 6.66 3.36
N MET A 561 18.90 5.55 2.69
CA MET A 561 19.49 5.45 1.37
C MET A 561 18.47 5.69 0.26
N GLN A 562 18.04 6.95 0.11
CA GLN A 562 16.97 7.33 -0.81
C GLN A 562 17.35 8.55 -1.65
N ASP A 563 17.07 8.51 -2.95
CA ASP A 563 16.56 9.65 -3.70
C ASP A 563 15.79 9.18 -4.96
N THR A 564 14.87 10.02 -5.44
CA THR A 564 13.86 9.78 -6.48
C THR A 564 12.84 8.67 -6.21
N PHE A 565 11.58 9.06 -6.01
CA PHE A 565 10.41 8.19 -6.08
C PHE A 565 9.32 8.86 -6.94
N SER A 566 9.06 8.33 -8.14
CA SER A 566 7.83 8.52 -8.92
C SER A 566 7.25 7.18 -9.35
N ALA A 567 6.91 6.35 -8.38
CA ALA A 567 6.04 5.21 -8.59
C ALA A 567 5.36 4.85 -7.25
N PRO A 568 4.05 4.55 -7.23
CA PRO A 568 3.46 3.80 -6.15
C PRO A 568 3.95 2.34 -6.21
N TRP A 569 3.98 1.70 -5.05
CA TRP A 569 4.40 0.30 -4.89
C TRP A 569 3.62 -0.65 -5.80
N THR A 570 4.33 -1.37 -6.69
CA THR A 570 3.80 -2.53 -7.42
C THR A 570 4.89 -3.62 -7.52
N PRO A 571 4.64 -4.88 -7.13
CA PRO A 571 5.70 -5.89 -7.06
C PRO A 571 6.35 -6.30 -8.40
N LEU A 572 7.62 -6.69 -8.33
CA LEU A 572 8.50 -7.06 -9.45
C LEU A 572 8.07 -8.34 -10.18
N LEU A 573 7.50 -8.22 -11.38
CA LEU A 573 7.49 -9.29 -12.40
C LEU A 573 7.58 -8.72 -13.83
N LYS A 574 8.81 -8.50 -14.33
CA LYS A 574 9.09 -8.34 -15.77
C LYS A 574 10.31 -9.16 -16.19
N GLY A 575 10.16 -9.89 -17.29
CA GLY A 575 11.23 -10.65 -17.94
C GLY A 575 12.19 -9.79 -18.77
N PRO A 576 13.23 -10.39 -19.39
CA PRO A 576 14.32 -9.66 -20.03
C PRO A 576 13.91 -8.91 -21.30
N ARG A 577 14.62 -7.80 -21.58
CA ARG A 577 14.37 -6.91 -22.72
C ARG A 577 15.05 -7.40 -24.01
N LEU A 578 14.36 -7.19 -25.14
CA LEU A 578 14.91 -6.97 -26.48
C LEU A 578 14.34 -5.62 -26.95
N GLY A 579 15.02 -4.74 -27.68
CA GLY A 579 16.42 -4.71 -28.11
C GLY A 579 16.78 -3.32 -28.67
N ASN A 580 18.06 -3.08 -28.96
CA ASN A 580 18.67 -1.83 -29.43
C ASN A 580 17.86 -0.99 -30.46
N HIS A 581 17.90 0.35 -30.36
CA HIS A 581 18.89 1.21 -31.06
C HIS A 581 18.77 2.71 -30.63
N PRO A 582 19.68 3.62 -31.04
CA PRO A 582 19.93 4.90 -30.34
C PRO A 582 19.42 6.14 -31.09
N THR A 583 19.53 7.33 -30.48
CA THR A 583 20.28 8.47 -31.07
C THR A 583 20.61 9.59 -30.06
N THR A 584 21.77 10.22 -30.28
CA THR A 584 22.15 11.62 -29.96
C THR A 584 21.58 12.31 -28.70
N ARG A 585 22.47 12.52 -27.74
CA ARG A 585 22.36 13.56 -26.69
C ARG A 585 22.97 14.87 -27.20
N THR A 586 22.24 15.97 -27.09
CA THR A 586 22.77 17.34 -27.24
C THR A 586 22.31 18.16 -26.05
N ASP A 587 23.21 18.45 -25.10
CA ASP A 587 22.91 19.28 -23.95
C ASP A 587 22.79 20.76 -24.37
N SER A 588 21.70 21.44 -24.02
CA SER A 588 21.56 22.89 -24.11
C SER A 588 20.80 23.44 -22.91
N THR A 589 21.54 23.95 -21.93
CA THR A 589 20.99 24.64 -20.74
C THR A 589 20.34 25.97 -21.14
N ALA A 590 19.04 26.13 -20.86
CA ALA A 590 18.31 27.37 -21.14
C ALA A 590 17.20 27.62 -20.10
N GLU A 591 17.56 27.84 -18.84
CA GLU A 591 16.65 28.52 -17.90
C GLU A 591 16.62 30.02 -18.20
N SER A 592 15.58 30.49 -18.92
CA SER A 592 14.90 31.80 -18.68
C SER A 592 14.02 32.26 -19.87
N SER A 593 12.78 31.75 -19.95
CA SER A 593 11.69 32.49 -20.62
C SER A 593 10.32 32.05 -20.11
N SER A 594 9.41 33.01 -19.95
CA SER A 594 8.04 32.79 -19.46
C SER A 594 7.17 31.93 -20.39
N SER A 595 6.51 30.92 -19.85
CA SER A 595 5.39 30.21 -20.51
C SER A 595 4.18 30.09 -19.56
N SER A 596 3.75 31.22 -19.00
CA SER A 596 2.59 31.31 -18.10
C SER A 596 1.25 31.46 -18.83
N ALA A 597 1.15 31.04 -20.10
CA ALA A 597 0.02 31.31 -20.97
C ALA A 597 -0.26 30.11 -21.90
N GLN A 598 -1.34 29.37 -21.61
CA GLN A 598 -1.97 28.43 -22.55
C GLN A 598 -3.42 28.08 -22.18
N ASP A 599 -3.77 28.09 -20.88
CA ASP A 599 -5.14 27.80 -20.38
C ASP A 599 -6.13 28.98 -20.52
N ASP A 600 -5.64 30.18 -20.84
CA ASP A 600 -6.42 31.43 -20.98
C ASP A 600 -6.45 31.94 -22.45
N GLY A 601 -6.26 31.04 -23.41
CA GLY A 601 -6.28 31.36 -24.84
C GLY A 601 -7.68 31.64 -25.41
N VAL A 602 -7.75 32.10 -26.65
CA VAL A 602 -8.99 32.07 -27.45
C VAL A 602 -9.11 30.68 -28.08
N ASP A 603 -10.31 30.13 -28.15
CA ASP A 603 -10.57 28.87 -28.85
C ASP A 603 -10.31 29.01 -30.36
N ASP A 604 -9.71 27.98 -30.96
CA ASP A 604 -9.47 27.91 -32.40
C ASP A 604 -9.91 26.55 -32.97
N PHE A 605 -11.13 26.51 -33.48
CA PHE A 605 -11.70 25.29 -34.05
C PHE A 605 -11.45 25.15 -35.55
N GLN A 606 -10.60 25.99 -36.17
CA GLN A 606 -10.21 25.82 -37.56
C GLN A 606 -9.19 24.68 -37.70
N LEU A 607 -9.63 23.60 -38.34
CA LEU A 607 -8.75 22.56 -38.88
C LEU A 607 -8.38 22.94 -40.31
N LEU A 608 -7.12 22.72 -40.70
CA LEU A 608 -6.70 22.90 -42.09
C LEU A 608 -7.53 21.98 -43.03
N PRO A 609 -7.65 22.29 -44.33
CA PRO A 609 -8.50 21.51 -45.25
C PRO A 609 -7.89 20.14 -45.60
N PHE A 610 -8.11 19.16 -44.72
CA PHE A 610 -7.80 17.74 -44.89
C PHE A 610 -8.80 16.86 -44.12
N THR A 611 -8.85 15.56 -44.41
CA THR A 611 -9.68 14.59 -43.68
C THR A 611 -8.93 14.01 -42.49
N VAL A 612 -9.56 13.97 -41.32
CA VAL A 612 -8.99 13.30 -40.13
C VAL A 612 -9.53 11.88 -40.03
N SER A 613 -8.68 10.92 -39.65
CA SER A 613 -9.01 9.48 -39.70
C SER A 613 -8.73 8.70 -38.42
N LEU A 614 -9.61 7.77 -38.05
CA LEU A 614 -9.40 6.78 -36.99
C LEU A 614 -9.66 5.36 -37.51
N ASN A 615 -8.63 4.50 -37.51
CA ASN A 615 -8.72 3.07 -37.83
C ASN A 615 -9.56 2.72 -39.08
N GLY A 616 -9.44 3.53 -40.14
CA GLY A 616 -10.11 3.35 -41.43
C GLY A 616 -11.37 4.20 -41.65
N VAL A 617 -11.90 4.89 -40.63
CA VAL A 617 -13.00 5.85 -40.77
C VAL A 617 -12.43 7.25 -40.92
N THR A 618 -12.76 7.93 -42.02
CA THR A 618 -12.41 9.34 -42.30
C THR A 618 -13.59 10.26 -42.06
N ILE A 619 -13.36 11.42 -41.45
CA ILE A 619 -14.35 12.50 -41.35
C ILE A 619 -13.78 13.80 -41.94
N GLU A 620 -14.65 14.70 -42.39
CA GLU A 620 -14.25 16.02 -42.86
C GLU A 620 -13.85 16.95 -41.70
N SER A 621 -12.91 17.87 -41.96
CA SER A 621 -12.49 18.88 -40.98
C SER A 621 -13.66 19.77 -40.53
N THR A 622 -14.61 20.06 -41.42
CA THR A 622 -15.87 20.78 -41.15
C THR A 622 -16.68 20.16 -40.01
N VAL A 623 -16.88 18.84 -40.02
CA VAL A 623 -17.64 18.10 -39.01
C VAL A 623 -16.89 18.05 -37.68
N ALA A 624 -15.56 17.93 -37.72
CA ALA A 624 -14.74 18.03 -36.52
C ALA A 624 -14.78 19.44 -35.90
N SER A 625 -14.78 20.50 -36.71
CA SER A 625 -14.96 21.88 -36.26
C SER A 625 -16.35 22.13 -35.63
N GLU A 626 -17.44 21.60 -36.22
CA GLU A 626 -18.78 21.68 -35.60
C GLU A 626 -18.81 20.94 -34.26
N ALA A 627 -18.22 19.74 -34.17
CA ALA A 627 -18.17 18.98 -32.93
C ALA A 627 -17.44 19.73 -31.80
N PHE A 628 -16.32 20.41 -32.11
CA PHE A 628 -15.60 21.23 -31.14
C PHE A 628 -16.38 22.49 -30.72
N MET A 629 -17.10 23.16 -31.64
CA MET A 629 -18.00 24.28 -31.29
C MET A 629 -19.11 23.84 -30.33
N VAL A 630 -19.82 22.74 -30.64
CA VAL A 630 -20.90 22.19 -29.80
C VAL A 630 -20.40 21.75 -28.43
N PHE A 631 -19.20 21.16 -28.35
CA PHE A 631 -18.55 20.83 -27.08
C PHE A 631 -18.24 22.08 -26.24
N ALA A 632 -17.72 23.13 -26.88
CA ALA A 632 -17.35 24.38 -26.22
C ALA A 632 -18.55 25.18 -25.71
N GLU A 633 -19.69 25.12 -26.41
CA GLU A 633 -20.95 25.80 -26.06
C GLU A 633 -21.74 25.05 -24.97
N TYR A 634 -21.97 23.73 -25.11
CA TYR A 634 -22.90 22.99 -24.24
C TYR A 634 -22.24 22.10 -23.18
N MET A 635 -21.05 21.55 -23.45
CA MET A 635 -20.44 20.54 -22.56
C MET A 635 -19.41 21.15 -21.61
N ARG A 636 -18.40 21.85 -22.15
CA ARG A 636 -17.30 22.44 -21.35
C ARG A 636 -17.78 23.33 -20.19
N PRO A 637 -18.84 24.16 -20.30
CA PRO A 637 -19.32 24.95 -19.15
C PRO A 637 -19.88 24.12 -17.99
N ARG A 638 -20.32 22.87 -18.25
CA ARG A 638 -20.91 21.97 -17.26
C ARG A 638 -19.91 20.97 -16.67
N LEU A 639 -18.78 20.75 -17.33
CA LEU A 639 -17.62 20.06 -16.74
C LEU A 639 -16.33 20.76 -17.25
N PRO A 640 -15.79 21.75 -16.51
CA PRO A 640 -14.69 22.61 -16.96
C PRO A 640 -13.30 21.93 -16.84
N VAL A 641 -13.26 20.65 -17.22
CA VAL A 641 -12.11 19.73 -17.10
C VAL A 641 -10.94 20.10 -18.04
N VAL A 642 -11.24 20.85 -19.10
CA VAL A 642 -10.31 21.42 -20.10
C VAL A 642 -10.62 22.91 -20.28
N GLY A 643 -9.59 23.72 -20.56
CA GLY A 643 -9.71 25.15 -20.83
C GLY A 643 -10.07 25.46 -22.29
N SER A 644 -9.43 26.50 -22.83
CA SER A 644 -9.50 26.83 -24.27
C SER A 644 -8.73 25.81 -25.12
N LEU A 645 -9.22 25.48 -26.31
CA LEU A 645 -8.67 24.42 -27.17
C LEU A 645 -8.45 24.92 -28.60
N SER A 646 -7.38 24.43 -29.25
CA SER A 646 -7.25 24.45 -30.71
C SER A 646 -7.48 23.04 -31.27
N ALA A 647 -8.41 22.90 -32.21
CA ALA A 647 -8.79 21.60 -32.77
C ALA A 647 -7.62 20.91 -33.50
N GLN A 648 -6.81 21.69 -34.24
CA GLN A 648 -5.60 21.23 -34.91
C GLN A 648 -4.56 20.71 -33.89
N VAL A 649 -4.27 21.48 -32.84
CA VAL A 649 -3.27 21.10 -31.82
C VAL A 649 -3.72 19.87 -31.04
N VAL A 650 -5.01 19.75 -30.69
CA VAL A 650 -5.56 18.60 -29.97
C VAL A 650 -5.56 17.35 -30.84
N TYR A 651 -5.78 17.46 -32.17
CA TYR A 651 -5.62 16.34 -33.10
C TYR A 651 -4.19 15.81 -33.14
N GLU A 652 -3.21 16.71 -33.33
CA GLU A 652 -1.80 16.35 -33.51
C GLU A 652 -1.14 15.83 -32.23
N THR A 653 -1.49 16.40 -31.06
CA THR A 653 -0.78 16.14 -29.79
C THR A 653 -1.57 15.32 -28.77
N GLN A 654 -2.90 15.25 -28.90
CA GLN A 654 -3.79 14.61 -27.92
C GLN A 654 -4.91 13.79 -28.59
N PRO A 655 -4.60 12.86 -29.50
CA PRO A 655 -5.60 12.20 -30.36
C PRO A 655 -6.70 11.47 -29.59
N PHE A 656 -6.44 10.95 -28.39
CA PHE A 656 -7.50 10.36 -27.56
C PHE A 656 -8.54 11.40 -27.12
N LEU A 657 -8.12 12.59 -26.69
CA LEU A 657 -9.04 13.67 -26.31
C LEU A 657 -9.80 14.21 -27.53
N PHE A 658 -9.11 14.36 -28.68
CA PHE A 658 -9.73 14.75 -29.95
C PHE A 658 -10.90 13.83 -30.33
N TRP A 659 -10.63 12.52 -30.42
CA TRP A 659 -11.65 11.54 -30.79
C TRP A 659 -12.70 11.34 -29.69
N THR A 660 -12.38 11.61 -28.43
CA THR A 660 -13.37 11.65 -27.34
C THR A 660 -14.39 12.77 -27.54
N ILE A 661 -13.94 14.00 -27.80
CA ILE A 661 -14.83 15.16 -28.04
C ILE A 661 -15.77 14.88 -29.22
N ILE A 662 -15.24 14.36 -30.32
CA ILE A 662 -16.03 13.98 -31.51
C ILE A 662 -17.03 12.86 -31.17
N ALA A 663 -16.60 11.78 -30.51
CA ALA A 663 -17.46 10.65 -30.21
C ALA A 663 -18.62 11.00 -29.26
N ILE A 664 -18.37 11.81 -28.21
CA ILE A 664 -19.43 12.21 -27.27
C ILE A 664 -20.42 13.21 -27.87
N VAL A 665 -20.00 14.03 -28.83
CA VAL A 665 -20.89 15.00 -29.52
C VAL A 665 -21.69 14.33 -30.64
N LEU A 666 -21.06 13.56 -31.54
CA LEU A 666 -21.76 12.94 -32.67
C LEU A 666 -22.87 11.96 -32.22
N CYS A 667 -22.71 11.28 -31.07
CA CYS A 667 -23.78 10.42 -30.54
C CYS A 667 -24.94 11.19 -29.86
N ARG A 668 -24.84 12.52 -29.75
CA ARG A 668 -25.83 13.41 -29.11
C ARG A 668 -26.53 14.32 -30.10
N LEU A 669 -25.90 14.67 -31.21
CA LEU A 669 -26.51 15.44 -32.30
C LEU A 669 -27.61 14.63 -33.02
N PRO A 670 -28.81 15.21 -33.27
CA PRO A 670 -29.97 14.49 -33.81
C PRO A 670 -29.97 14.30 -35.33
N GLU A 671 -29.05 14.91 -36.07
CA GLU A 671 -29.05 14.88 -37.53
C GLU A 671 -28.60 13.53 -38.09
N GLN A 672 -29.29 13.02 -39.11
CA GLN A 672 -29.08 11.68 -39.66
C GLN A 672 -27.65 11.41 -40.15
N HIS A 673 -26.94 12.45 -40.63
CA HIS A 673 -25.53 12.35 -40.99
C HIS A 673 -24.64 12.07 -39.76
N ASN A 674 -24.84 12.82 -38.67
CA ASN A 674 -24.09 12.69 -37.42
C ASN A 674 -24.31 11.30 -36.78
N ILE A 675 -25.55 10.80 -36.84
CA ILE A 675 -25.93 9.47 -36.37
C ILE A 675 -25.19 8.37 -37.17
N ALA A 676 -25.22 8.43 -38.50
CA ALA A 676 -24.55 7.47 -39.36
C ALA A 676 -23.01 7.51 -39.17
N LEU A 677 -22.44 8.70 -39.03
CA LEU A 677 -21.01 8.89 -38.80
C LEU A 677 -20.56 8.33 -37.45
N PHE A 678 -21.37 8.52 -36.39
CA PHE A 678 -21.11 7.90 -35.09
C PHE A 678 -21.20 6.36 -35.15
N GLN A 679 -22.18 5.80 -35.87
CA GLN A 679 -22.30 4.34 -36.04
C GLN A 679 -21.04 3.73 -36.68
N MET A 680 -20.45 4.42 -37.67
CA MET A 680 -19.16 4.01 -38.27
C MET A 680 -17.99 4.19 -37.30
N LEU A 681 -17.92 5.34 -36.59
CA LEU A 681 -16.83 5.68 -35.68
C LEU A 681 -16.79 4.84 -34.39
N ARG A 682 -17.94 4.28 -33.97
CA ARG A 682 -18.13 3.57 -32.69
C ARG A 682 -17.07 2.49 -32.44
N ALA A 683 -16.99 1.46 -33.28
CA ALA A 683 -16.08 0.32 -33.06
C ALA A 683 -14.57 0.66 -33.26
N PRO A 684 -14.19 1.61 -34.15
CA PRO A 684 -12.88 2.26 -34.10
C PRO A 684 -12.54 2.93 -32.76
N TYR A 685 -13.49 3.68 -32.18
CA TYR A 685 -13.27 4.46 -30.97
C TYR A 685 -13.33 3.61 -29.67
N GLU A 686 -14.25 2.64 -29.58
CA GLU A 686 -14.31 1.70 -28.45
C GLU A 686 -13.01 0.88 -28.31
N ARG A 687 -12.32 0.58 -29.42
CA ARG A 687 -10.96 0.00 -29.40
C ARG A 687 -9.91 0.99 -28.89
N LEU A 688 -9.92 2.24 -29.37
CA LEU A 688 -9.00 3.29 -28.91
C LEU A 688 -9.11 3.54 -27.38
N VAL A 689 -10.32 3.39 -26.81
CA VAL A 689 -10.55 3.43 -25.36
C VAL A 689 -9.93 2.21 -24.67
N GLN A 690 -10.12 0.99 -25.19
CA GLN A 690 -9.51 -0.23 -24.63
C GLN A 690 -7.98 -0.19 -24.67
N GLU A 691 -7.41 0.23 -25.80
CA GLU A 691 -5.96 0.46 -25.98
C GLU A 691 -5.44 1.54 -25.02
N THR A 692 -6.20 2.61 -24.80
CA THR A 692 -5.83 3.66 -23.84
C THR A 692 -5.88 3.18 -22.39
N LEU A 693 -6.82 2.32 -22.01
CA LEU A 693 -6.98 1.86 -20.61
C LEU A 693 -5.90 0.89 -20.13
N ILE A 694 -5.11 0.31 -21.04
CA ILE A 694 -3.94 -0.53 -20.71
C ILE A 694 -2.62 0.26 -20.66
N ASP A 695 -2.60 1.53 -21.09
CA ASP A 695 -1.43 2.39 -20.99
C ASP A 695 -1.25 2.90 -19.54
N ALA A 696 -0.10 2.61 -18.95
CA ALA A 696 0.28 3.14 -17.63
C ALA A 696 1.71 3.71 -17.66
N PRO A 697 1.94 4.94 -17.15
CA PRO A 697 0.96 5.85 -16.55
C PRO A 697 0.15 6.66 -17.58
N LEU A 698 -1.08 7.03 -17.21
CA LEU A 698 -1.94 7.88 -18.04
C LEU A 698 -1.55 9.37 -17.92
N PRO A 699 -1.29 10.09 -19.02
CA PRO A 699 -1.09 11.54 -19.02
C PRO A 699 -2.39 12.32 -18.80
N LEU A 700 -2.27 13.60 -18.42
CA LEU A 700 -3.42 14.42 -18.02
C LEU A 700 -4.56 14.43 -19.04
N CYS A 701 -4.25 14.61 -20.33
CA CYS A 701 -5.26 14.62 -21.41
C CYS A 701 -6.07 13.32 -21.52
N LYS A 702 -5.47 12.16 -21.19
CA LYS A 702 -6.19 10.88 -21.11
C LYS A 702 -7.10 10.81 -19.88
N VAL A 703 -6.69 11.37 -18.74
CA VAL A 703 -7.56 11.51 -17.56
C VAL A 703 -8.74 12.46 -17.83
N GLN A 704 -8.48 13.62 -18.45
CA GLN A 704 -9.50 14.59 -18.83
C GLN A 704 -10.54 13.96 -19.79
N ALA A 705 -10.09 13.22 -20.79
CA ALA A 705 -10.95 12.47 -21.72
C ALA A 705 -11.76 11.36 -21.03
N LEU A 706 -11.18 10.61 -20.09
CA LEU A 706 -11.94 9.62 -19.30
C LEU A 706 -13.05 10.27 -18.46
N LEU A 707 -12.81 11.46 -17.88
CA LEU A 707 -13.84 12.20 -17.14
C LEU A 707 -14.96 12.70 -18.06
N LEU A 708 -14.65 13.15 -19.29
CA LEU A 708 -15.66 13.44 -20.30
C LEU A 708 -16.51 12.21 -20.63
N LEU A 709 -15.90 11.04 -20.82
CA LEU A 709 -16.63 9.78 -21.01
C LEU A 709 -17.46 9.37 -19.79
N CYS A 710 -17.03 9.68 -18.57
CA CYS A 710 -17.81 9.36 -17.38
C CYS A 710 -19.11 10.16 -17.30
N ASN A 711 -19.04 11.44 -17.68
CA ASN A 711 -20.14 12.41 -17.60
C ASN A 711 -21.07 12.38 -18.85
N TRP A 712 -20.49 12.07 -20.02
CA TRP A 712 -21.18 11.93 -21.31
C TRP A 712 -20.87 10.57 -21.99
N PRO A 713 -21.16 9.42 -21.35
CA PRO A 713 -20.81 8.10 -21.90
C PRO A 713 -21.50 7.79 -23.22
N LEU A 714 -20.92 6.82 -23.94
CA LEU A 714 -21.46 6.34 -25.21
C LEU A 714 -22.77 5.55 -25.01
N PRO A 715 -23.70 5.53 -25.99
CA PRO A 715 -24.94 4.76 -25.88
C PRO A 715 -24.71 3.25 -25.74
N THR A 716 -25.17 2.67 -24.63
CA THR A 716 -25.14 1.20 -24.39
C THR A 716 -26.55 0.62 -24.45
N GLU A 717 -26.67 -0.65 -24.87
CA GLU A 717 -27.95 -1.36 -24.96
C GLU A 717 -28.57 -1.67 -23.59
N LYS A 718 -27.72 -1.95 -22.59
CA LYS A 718 -28.10 -2.41 -21.23
C LYS A 718 -27.29 -1.62 -20.21
N GLN A 719 -27.95 -1.11 -19.17
CA GLN A 719 -27.35 -0.10 -18.28
C GLN A 719 -26.15 -0.61 -17.47
N TRP A 720 -26.10 -1.92 -17.16
CA TRP A 720 -24.97 -2.55 -16.47
C TRP A 720 -23.73 -2.74 -17.36
N LYS A 721 -23.87 -2.68 -18.69
CA LYS A 721 -22.72 -2.64 -19.63
C LYS A 721 -22.06 -1.24 -19.68
N GLU A 722 -22.57 -0.26 -18.95
CA GLU A 722 -22.14 1.14 -19.02
C GLU A 722 -20.92 1.38 -18.09
N PRO A 723 -19.74 1.69 -18.65
CA PRO A 723 -18.47 1.57 -17.94
C PRO A 723 -18.04 2.80 -17.13
N SER A 724 -18.86 3.87 -17.00
CA SER A 724 -18.47 5.11 -16.32
C SER A 724 -17.90 4.91 -14.91
N TRP A 725 -18.36 3.91 -14.15
CA TRP A 725 -17.79 3.62 -12.82
C TRP A 725 -16.33 3.12 -12.90
N LEU A 726 -16.04 2.22 -13.84
CA LEU A 726 -14.68 1.73 -14.09
C LEU A 726 -13.78 2.85 -14.62
N TYR A 727 -14.27 3.64 -15.57
CA TYR A 727 -13.52 4.76 -16.15
C TYR A 727 -13.25 5.85 -15.10
N CYS A 728 -14.20 6.09 -14.19
CA CYS A 728 -14.03 7.02 -13.08
C CYS A 728 -12.98 6.51 -12.09
N GLY A 729 -13.02 5.22 -11.72
CA GLY A 729 -11.99 4.60 -10.88
C GLY A 729 -10.58 4.72 -11.48
N VAL A 730 -10.43 4.43 -12.77
CA VAL A 730 -9.15 4.61 -13.49
C VAL A 730 -8.73 6.08 -13.53
N ALA A 731 -9.65 7.01 -13.81
CA ALA A 731 -9.37 8.44 -13.84
C ALA A 731 -8.93 8.99 -12.46
N ILE A 732 -9.55 8.55 -11.35
CA ILE A 732 -9.17 8.96 -9.99
C ILE A 732 -7.78 8.43 -9.63
N GLN A 733 -7.49 7.16 -9.93
CA GLN A 733 -6.17 6.59 -9.62
C GLN A 733 -5.07 7.21 -10.48
N ALA A 734 -5.34 7.48 -11.75
CA ALA A 734 -4.44 8.25 -12.61
C ALA A 734 -4.27 9.71 -12.15
N ALA A 735 -5.33 10.35 -11.65
CA ALA A 735 -5.26 11.69 -11.08
C ALA A 735 -4.44 11.73 -9.79
N ARG A 736 -4.57 10.75 -8.89
CA ARG A 736 -3.72 10.60 -7.70
C ARG A 736 -2.27 10.25 -8.06
N TYR A 737 -2.04 9.44 -9.11
CA TYR A 737 -0.70 9.20 -9.68
C TYR A 737 -0.07 10.50 -10.23
N LEU A 738 -0.85 11.33 -10.93
CA LEU A 738 -0.48 12.68 -11.38
C LEU A 738 -0.46 13.74 -10.24
N SER A 739 -0.78 13.31 -9.02
CA SER A 739 -0.86 14.08 -7.78
C SER A 739 -1.80 15.29 -7.85
N LEU A 740 -2.87 15.21 -8.63
CA LEU A 740 -3.82 16.30 -8.87
C LEU A 740 -4.61 16.66 -7.60
N ASP A 741 -4.73 15.71 -6.68
CA ASP A 741 -5.17 15.85 -5.29
C ASP A 741 -4.30 16.83 -4.48
N ARG A 742 -3.03 17.01 -4.85
CA ARG A 742 -2.05 17.82 -4.09
C ARG A 742 -1.86 19.21 -4.68
N GLN A 743 -1.79 20.21 -3.78
CA GLN A 743 -1.56 21.62 -4.13
C GLN A 743 -0.21 21.90 -4.79
N GLN A 744 0.76 20.99 -4.66
CA GLN A 744 2.08 21.04 -5.29
C GLN A 744 2.17 19.92 -6.35
N THR A 745 2.92 20.17 -7.43
CA THR A 745 3.28 19.11 -8.38
C THR A 745 4.44 18.32 -7.82
N ILE A 746 4.36 16.98 -7.80
CA ILE A 746 5.54 16.16 -7.56
C ILE A 746 6.44 16.25 -8.81
N PRO A 747 7.70 16.71 -8.74
CA PRO A 747 8.52 17.01 -9.92
C PRO A 747 8.79 15.80 -10.82
N SER A 748 8.84 14.61 -10.21
CA SER A 748 9.36 13.38 -10.79
C SER A 748 8.46 12.72 -11.86
N LEU A 749 7.25 13.24 -12.09
CA LEU A 749 6.40 12.87 -13.24
C LEU A 749 6.93 13.43 -14.57
N ARG A 750 7.56 14.62 -14.55
CA ARG A 750 8.14 15.22 -15.77
C ARG A 750 9.36 14.46 -16.28
N VAL A 751 10.07 13.78 -15.36
CA VAL A 751 11.29 13.00 -15.64
C VAL A 751 11.00 11.80 -16.55
N ILE A 752 9.78 11.26 -16.49
CA ILE A 752 9.29 10.18 -17.38
C ILE A 752 8.50 10.70 -18.59
N GLY A 753 8.64 11.99 -18.93
CA GLY A 753 8.00 12.61 -20.10
C GLY A 753 6.51 12.93 -19.94
N VAL A 754 5.89 12.63 -18.79
CA VAL A 754 4.47 12.87 -18.56
C VAL A 754 4.23 14.33 -18.17
N THR A 755 3.73 15.12 -19.11
CA THR A 755 3.40 16.53 -18.88
C THR A 755 2.21 16.65 -17.93
N SER A 756 2.43 17.25 -16.76
CA SER A 756 1.42 17.40 -15.70
C SER A 756 0.33 18.43 -16.00
N GLY A 757 0.34 19.06 -17.18
CA GLY A 757 -0.49 20.23 -17.51
C GLY A 757 -0.20 21.48 -16.67
N SER A 758 -0.98 22.53 -16.92
CA SER A 758 -0.95 23.79 -16.15
C SER A 758 -1.55 23.60 -14.75
N ILE A 759 -1.21 24.49 -13.80
CA ILE A 759 -1.81 24.48 -12.46
C ILE A 759 -3.34 24.61 -12.52
N ARG A 760 -3.89 25.39 -13.48
CA ARG A 760 -5.33 25.55 -13.70
C ARG A 760 -5.96 24.23 -14.14
N SER A 761 -5.47 23.66 -15.25
CA SER A 761 -5.88 22.34 -15.75
C SER A 761 -5.80 21.22 -14.69
N ARG A 762 -4.74 21.17 -13.87
CA ARG A 762 -4.62 20.18 -12.77
C ARG A 762 -5.73 20.30 -11.74
N ILE A 763 -5.96 21.53 -11.25
CA ILE A 763 -7.00 21.81 -10.25
C ILE A 763 -8.37 21.47 -10.81
N ASN A 764 -8.68 21.95 -12.01
CA ASN A 764 -9.96 21.69 -12.67
C ASN A 764 -10.20 20.18 -12.86
N THR A 765 -9.17 19.43 -13.26
CA THR A 765 -9.25 17.97 -13.41
C THR A 765 -9.56 17.28 -12.08
N TRP A 766 -8.93 17.67 -10.96
CA TRP A 766 -9.25 17.07 -9.65
C TRP A 766 -10.66 17.42 -9.14
N LEU A 767 -11.09 18.68 -9.31
CA LEU A 767 -12.46 19.09 -8.99
C LEU A 767 -13.48 18.30 -9.84
N CYS A 768 -13.16 18.02 -11.11
CA CYS A 768 -13.98 17.16 -11.97
C CYS A 768 -13.93 15.68 -11.54
N CYS A 769 -12.80 15.14 -11.08
CA CYS A 769 -12.73 13.79 -10.48
C CYS A 769 -13.70 13.66 -9.30
N PHE A 770 -13.63 14.59 -8.35
CA PHE A 770 -14.53 14.61 -7.19
C PHE A 770 -16.01 14.76 -7.59
N SER A 771 -16.30 15.68 -8.52
CA SER A 771 -17.67 15.96 -8.97
C SER A 771 -18.32 14.74 -9.65
N VAL A 772 -17.63 14.17 -10.65
CA VAL A 772 -18.08 12.99 -11.39
C VAL A 772 -18.20 11.77 -10.47
N SER A 773 -17.24 11.55 -9.57
CA SER A 773 -17.27 10.42 -8.64
C SER A 773 -18.44 10.51 -7.64
N THR A 774 -18.67 11.70 -7.06
CA THR A 774 -19.77 11.91 -6.11
C THR A 774 -21.14 11.75 -6.81
N SER A 775 -21.29 12.29 -8.02
CA SER A 775 -22.53 12.17 -8.80
C SER A 775 -22.83 10.71 -9.22
N LEU A 776 -21.79 9.94 -9.60
CA LEU A 776 -21.93 8.50 -9.86
C LEU A 776 -22.27 7.72 -8.58
N SER A 777 -21.57 7.96 -7.47
CA SER A 777 -21.81 7.31 -6.18
C SER A 777 -23.23 7.53 -5.65
N LEU A 778 -23.75 8.77 -5.75
CA LEU A 778 -25.13 9.11 -5.37
C LEU A 778 -26.16 8.28 -6.15
N HIS A 779 -25.99 8.22 -7.48
CA HIS A 779 -26.89 7.50 -8.37
C HIS A 779 -26.73 5.96 -8.34
N LEU A 780 -25.58 5.44 -7.86
CA LEU A 780 -25.30 4.01 -7.71
C LEU A 780 -25.52 3.49 -6.28
N GLY A 781 -25.85 4.36 -5.32
CA GLY A 781 -26.05 3.95 -3.92
C GLY A 781 -24.75 3.49 -3.24
N LEU A 782 -23.60 4.03 -3.65
CA LEU A 782 -22.27 3.67 -3.18
C LEU A 782 -21.63 4.84 -2.39
N PRO A 783 -20.65 4.60 -1.50
CA PRO A 783 -19.78 5.64 -0.95
C PRO A 783 -19.00 6.40 -2.03
N CYS A 784 -18.47 7.59 -1.70
CA CYS A 784 -17.63 8.35 -2.63
C CYS A 784 -16.15 7.90 -2.52
N PRO A 785 -15.45 7.55 -3.62
CA PRO A 785 -14.02 7.17 -3.58
C PRO A 785 -13.04 8.29 -3.14
N ILE A 786 -13.56 9.50 -2.90
CA ILE A 786 -12.84 10.71 -2.51
C ILE A 786 -13.60 11.29 -1.30
N GLU A 787 -13.41 10.69 -0.13
CA GLU A 787 -14.16 10.97 1.10
C GLU A 787 -13.28 11.30 2.33
N SER A 788 -11.95 11.42 2.17
CA SER A 788 -11.07 11.73 3.31
C SER A 788 -11.06 13.23 3.64
N GLU A 789 -10.82 13.58 4.90
CA GLU A 789 -10.64 14.98 5.32
C GLU A 789 -9.46 15.67 4.61
N LEU A 790 -8.45 14.91 4.16
CA LEU A 790 -7.37 15.43 3.32
C LEU A 790 -7.86 15.80 1.91
N ASP A 791 -8.68 14.94 1.28
CA ASP A 791 -9.31 15.24 -0.01
C ASP A 791 -10.23 16.47 0.11
N PHE A 792 -11.09 16.53 1.13
CA PHE A 792 -12.01 17.64 1.37
C PHE A 792 -11.25 18.96 1.63
N SER A 793 -10.18 18.92 2.42
CA SER A 793 -9.30 20.07 2.67
C SER A 793 -8.63 20.57 1.38
N ALA A 794 -8.15 19.66 0.54
CA ALA A 794 -7.59 20.00 -0.78
C ALA A 794 -8.65 20.64 -1.70
N ILE A 795 -9.86 20.06 -1.81
CA ILE A 795 -10.97 20.61 -2.60
C ILE A 795 -11.36 22.01 -2.10
N HIS A 796 -11.50 22.21 -0.78
CA HIS A 796 -11.76 23.53 -0.20
C HIS A 796 -10.64 24.56 -0.49
N ALA A 797 -9.37 24.14 -0.52
CA ALA A 797 -8.24 25.01 -0.88
C ALA A 797 -8.17 25.31 -2.38
N PHE A 798 -8.61 24.37 -3.23
CA PHE A 798 -8.70 24.53 -4.68
C PHE A 798 -9.82 25.47 -5.11
N LEU A 799 -11.02 25.34 -4.52
CA LEU A 799 -12.15 26.24 -4.80
C LEU A 799 -11.81 27.72 -4.52
N LYS A 800 -11.01 27.99 -3.48
CA LYS A 800 -10.49 29.34 -3.15
C LYS A 800 -9.60 29.96 -4.25
N ARG A 801 -9.10 29.15 -5.21
CA ARG A 801 -8.28 29.63 -6.34
C ARG A 801 -9.09 30.02 -7.58
N GLN A 802 -10.42 29.84 -7.56
CA GLN A 802 -11.37 30.33 -8.58
C GLN A 802 -11.00 29.95 -10.04
N THR A 803 -10.45 28.75 -10.25
CA THR A 803 -10.01 28.26 -11.58
C THR A 803 -11.15 27.76 -12.49
N VAL A 804 -12.33 27.54 -11.90
CA VAL A 804 -13.56 27.03 -12.54
C VAL A 804 -14.68 28.09 -12.51
N PRO A 805 -15.72 27.98 -13.36
CA PRO A 805 -16.88 28.90 -13.33
C PRO A 805 -17.60 28.91 -11.96
N PRO A 806 -18.18 30.04 -11.53
CA PRO A 806 -18.83 30.16 -10.21
C PRO A 806 -19.95 29.15 -9.95
N ALA A 807 -20.76 28.80 -10.96
CA ALA A 807 -21.80 27.77 -10.82
C ALA A 807 -21.21 26.41 -10.42
N PHE A 808 -20.23 25.92 -11.19
CA PHE A 808 -19.55 24.66 -10.93
C PHE A 808 -18.80 24.66 -9.58
N ALA A 809 -18.25 25.81 -9.16
CA ALA A 809 -17.66 25.95 -7.83
C ALA A 809 -18.68 25.74 -6.68
N ILE A 810 -19.95 26.07 -6.89
CA ILE A 810 -21.03 25.83 -5.92
C ILE A 810 -21.57 24.40 -6.05
N GLU A 811 -21.67 23.83 -7.25
CA GLU A 811 -22.01 22.41 -7.46
C GLU A 811 -21.05 21.47 -6.73
N VAL A 812 -19.73 21.73 -6.82
CA VAL A 812 -18.71 20.98 -6.05
C VAL A 812 -18.90 21.14 -4.53
N ARG A 813 -19.39 22.30 -4.06
CA ARG A 813 -19.70 22.50 -2.62
C ARG A 813 -20.96 21.77 -2.18
N ILE A 814 -21.98 21.71 -3.02
CA ILE A 814 -23.17 20.86 -2.81
C ILE A 814 -22.74 19.39 -2.73
N GLN A 815 -21.85 18.95 -3.62
CA GLN A 815 -21.30 17.59 -3.63
C GLN A 815 -20.44 17.29 -2.38
N LEU A 816 -19.72 18.26 -1.82
CA LEU A 816 -19.05 18.11 -0.51
C LEU A 816 -20.04 17.88 0.64
N VAL A 817 -21.20 18.56 0.64
CA VAL A 817 -22.27 18.30 1.62
C VAL A 817 -22.84 16.89 1.39
N VAL A 818 -23.15 16.50 0.14
CA VAL A 818 -23.65 15.15 -0.18
C VAL A 818 -22.66 14.06 0.25
N ALA A 819 -21.37 14.19 -0.02
CA ALA A 819 -20.36 13.19 0.34
C ALA A 819 -20.27 12.99 1.87
N LYS A 820 -20.24 14.08 2.65
CA LYS A 820 -20.22 14.03 4.12
C LYS A 820 -21.48 13.37 4.69
N PHE A 821 -22.66 13.76 4.19
CA PHE A 821 -23.94 13.29 4.72
C PHE A 821 -24.27 11.85 4.27
N THR A 822 -23.88 11.43 3.06
CA THR A 822 -24.02 10.02 2.63
C THR A 822 -23.11 9.08 3.42
N SER A 823 -21.87 9.47 3.72
CA SER A 823 -20.97 8.70 4.59
C SER A 823 -21.59 8.49 5.99
N LEU A 824 -22.12 9.56 6.61
CA LEU A 824 -22.81 9.48 7.90
C LEU A 824 -24.09 8.61 7.88
N LEU A 825 -24.82 8.55 6.75
CA LEU A 825 -26.06 7.77 6.61
C LEU A 825 -25.87 6.25 6.51
N ASN A 826 -24.65 5.80 6.22
CA ASN A 826 -24.28 4.38 6.16
C ASN A 826 -23.99 3.78 7.55
N HIS A 827 -23.71 4.61 8.56
CA HIS A 827 -23.67 4.20 9.96
C HIS A 827 -25.07 4.34 10.58
N GLU A 828 -25.47 3.41 11.46
CA GLU A 828 -26.87 3.22 11.83
C GLU A 828 -27.49 4.40 12.62
N LEU A 829 -28.26 5.24 11.92
CA LEU A 829 -29.06 6.32 12.50
C LEU A 829 -30.48 5.84 12.82
N ALA A 830 -30.89 5.99 14.08
CA ALA A 830 -32.24 5.71 14.56
C ALA A 830 -33.26 6.82 14.16
N ASP A 831 -34.55 6.51 14.20
CA ASP A 831 -35.65 7.41 13.77
C ASP A 831 -35.54 8.84 14.33
N VAL A 832 -35.16 8.99 15.60
CA VAL A 832 -35.06 10.32 16.26
C VAL A 832 -33.90 11.17 15.73
N THR A 833 -32.76 10.56 15.38
CA THR A 833 -31.60 11.33 14.88
C THR A 833 -31.81 11.80 13.44
N SER A 834 -32.60 11.06 12.66
CA SER A 834 -32.92 11.36 11.25
C SER A 834 -33.53 12.76 11.04
N SER A 835 -34.35 13.26 11.99
CA SER A 835 -34.96 14.59 11.86
C SER A 835 -34.00 15.77 12.10
N SER A 836 -33.06 15.62 13.04
CA SER A 836 -32.04 16.63 13.32
C SER A 836 -30.97 16.65 12.23
N PHE A 837 -30.60 15.46 11.76
CA PHE A 837 -29.71 15.26 10.62
C PHE A 837 -30.23 15.97 9.35
N LEU A 838 -31.51 15.77 9.01
CA LEU A 838 -32.11 16.40 7.84
C LEU A 838 -32.12 17.93 7.93
N ARG A 839 -32.41 18.50 9.12
CA ARG A 839 -32.35 19.95 9.34
C ARG A 839 -30.95 20.53 9.14
N LEU A 840 -29.90 19.80 9.54
CA LEU A 840 -28.52 20.23 9.33
C LEU A 840 -28.17 20.21 7.83
N PHE A 841 -28.53 19.13 7.12
CA PHE A 841 -28.36 19.00 5.68
C PHE A 841 -29.05 20.13 4.90
N ASP A 842 -30.31 20.40 5.24
CA ASP A 842 -31.08 21.50 4.66
C ASP A 842 -30.45 22.86 4.94
N THR A 843 -29.89 23.06 6.14
CA THR A 843 -29.23 24.32 6.54
C THR A 843 -27.93 24.53 5.77
N GLU A 844 -27.11 23.49 5.57
CA GLU A 844 -25.88 23.59 4.77
C GLU A 844 -26.18 23.86 3.29
N LEU A 845 -27.16 23.17 2.69
CA LEU A 845 -27.56 23.44 1.30
C LEU A 845 -28.25 24.80 1.11
N ASP A 846 -29.07 25.24 2.08
CA ASP A 846 -29.77 26.52 1.97
C ASP A 846 -28.85 27.71 2.27
N ALA A 847 -27.76 27.52 3.01
CA ALA A 847 -26.69 28.52 3.12
C ALA A 847 -26.06 28.83 1.76
N LEU A 848 -25.79 27.80 0.94
CA LEU A 848 -25.19 27.94 -0.41
C LEU A 848 -26.10 28.69 -1.39
N LYS A 849 -27.42 28.74 -1.18
CA LYS A 849 -28.36 29.50 -2.03
C LYS A 849 -28.06 31.00 -2.05
N ASN A 850 -27.47 31.54 -0.99
CA ASN A 850 -27.13 32.96 -0.89
C ASN A 850 -25.87 33.34 -1.68
N GLU A 851 -25.14 32.35 -2.20
CA GLU A 851 -23.92 32.54 -3.00
C GLU A 851 -24.17 32.36 -4.51
N ILE A 852 -25.43 32.13 -4.92
CA ILE A 852 -25.82 31.90 -6.32
C ILE A 852 -25.54 33.15 -7.18
N PRO A 853 -24.89 33.01 -8.36
CA PRO A 853 -24.68 34.12 -9.29
C PRO A 853 -25.99 34.77 -9.77
N PRO A 854 -25.98 36.07 -10.14
CA PRO A 854 -27.17 36.78 -10.63
C PRO A 854 -27.62 36.36 -12.04
N ASP A 855 -26.87 35.49 -12.72
CA ASP A 855 -27.22 34.92 -14.03
C ASP A 855 -28.29 33.82 -13.89
N ASP A 856 -29.34 33.88 -14.71
CA ASP A 856 -30.48 32.96 -14.60
C ASP A 856 -30.16 31.52 -15.06
N GLU A 857 -29.17 31.30 -15.95
CA GLU A 857 -28.75 29.92 -16.27
C GLU A 857 -27.92 29.32 -15.12
N ALA A 858 -26.89 30.03 -14.62
CA ALA A 858 -26.09 29.62 -13.47
C ALA A 858 -26.97 29.35 -12.23
N LYS A 859 -27.95 30.22 -11.97
CA LYS A 859 -28.97 30.04 -10.92
C LYS A 859 -29.83 28.80 -11.15
N SER A 860 -30.25 28.55 -12.38
CA SER A 860 -31.02 27.35 -12.72
C SER A 860 -30.22 26.05 -12.65
N ILE A 861 -28.90 26.10 -12.85
CA ILE A 861 -27.96 24.99 -12.69
C ILE A 861 -27.83 24.66 -11.19
N VAL A 862 -27.45 25.65 -10.37
CA VAL A 862 -27.25 25.45 -8.93
C VAL A 862 -28.56 25.09 -8.21
N GLU A 863 -29.71 25.66 -8.62
CA GLU A 863 -31.02 25.25 -8.10
C GLU A 863 -31.30 23.76 -8.37
N PHE A 864 -31.00 23.28 -9.59
CA PHE A 864 -31.17 21.86 -9.94
C PHE A 864 -30.27 20.95 -9.10
N ALA A 865 -28.98 21.31 -8.94
CA ALA A 865 -28.04 20.52 -8.13
C ALA A 865 -28.43 20.44 -6.64
N ILE A 866 -28.97 21.52 -6.06
CA ILE A 866 -29.52 21.49 -4.69
C ILE A 866 -30.73 20.55 -4.60
N LEU A 867 -31.63 20.59 -5.59
CA LEU A 867 -32.82 19.73 -5.60
C LEU A 867 -32.47 18.26 -5.81
N ASP A 868 -31.46 17.95 -6.64
CA ASP A 868 -30.95 16.59 -6.83
C ASP A 868 -30.37 16.00 -5.53
N ALA A 869 -29.53 16.78 -4.83
CA ALA A 869 -29.01 16.43 -3.53
C ALA A 869 -30.14 16.17 -2.51
N LYS A 870 -31.18 17.01 -2.49
CA LYS A 870 -32.33 16.83 -1.60
C LYS A 870 -33.17 15.61 -1.96
N ILE A 871 -33.56 15.41 -3.22
CA ILE A 871 -34.48 14.30 -3.58
C ILE A 871 -33.88 12.93 -3.29
N HIS A 872 -32.57 12.74 -3.48
CA HIS A 872 -31.88 11.49 -3.17
C HIS A 872 -31.83 11.22 -1.66
N ILE A 873 -31.39 12.20 -0.84
CA ILE A 873 -31.30 12.05 0.62
C ILE A 873 -32.68 11.93 1.27
N TYR A 874 -33.67 12.69 0.79
CA TYR A 874 -35.05 12.61 1.27
C TYR A 874 -35.64 11.23 0.97
N THR A 875 -35.43 10.69 -0.24
CA THR A 875 -35.90 9.35 -0.60
C THR A 875 -35.29 8.28 0.30
N LEU A 876 -33.99 8.35 0.60
CA LEU A 876 -33.33 7.44 1.55
C LEU A 876 -33.95 7.51 2.96
N LEU A 877 -34.30 8.68 3.46
CA LEU A 877 -34.94 8.82 4.78
C LEU A 877 -36.40 8.35 4.78
N ILE A 878 -37.15 8.49 3.67
CA ILE A 878 -38.51 7.95 3.49
C ILE A 878 -38.54 6.41 3.60
N THR A 879 -37.42 5.73 3.35
CA THR A 879 -37.29 4.25 3.52
C THR A 879 -37.05 3.85 4.97
N LYS A 880 -36.29 4.67 5.73
CA LYS A 880 -35.95 4.40 7.14
C LYS A 880 -37.14 4.64 8.08
N PHE A 881 -37.95 5.67 7.85
CA PHE A 881 -39.11 5.95 8.68
C PHE A 881 -40.23 4.91 8.54
N SER A 882 -40.87 4.56 9.67
CA SER A 882 -42.09 3.72 9.69
C SER A 882 -43.21 4.28 8.81
N ALA A 883 -43.92 3.39 8.09
CA ALA A 883 -44.94 3.73 7.10
C ALA A 883 -46.04 4.69 7.62
N ASN A 884 -46.42 4.52 8.89
CA ASN A 884 -47.49 5.28 9.56
C ASN A 884 -46.99 6.56 10.26
N SER A 885 -45.71 6.93 10.12
CA SER A 885 -45.14 8.12 10.76
C SER A 885 -45.63 9.42 10.10
N SER A 886 -46.07 10.38 10.92
CA SER A 886 -46.39 11.74 10.45
C SER A 886 -45.19 12.44 9.83
N SER A 887 -43.97 12.20 10.35
CA SER A 887 -42.72 12.69 9.77
C SER A 887 -42.48 12.15 8.36
N ARG A 888 -42.83 10.88 8.10
CA ARG A 888 -42.74 10.28 6.77
C ARG A 888 -43.72 10.90 5.78
N GLN A 889 -44.95 11.17 6.23
CA GLN A 889 -45.98 11.82 5.41
C GLN A 889 -45.63 13.29 5.07
N ILE A 890 -45.03 14.02 6.01
CA ILE A 890 -44.48 15.36 5.75
C ILE A 890 -43.33 15.27 4.74
N LEU A 891 -42.38 14.37 4.95
CA LEU A 891 -41.20 14.23 4.09
C LEU A 891 -41.56 13.80 2.66
N LEU A 892 -42.55 12.91 2.50
CA LEU A 892 -43.13 12.55 1.20
C LEU A 892 -43.67 13.77 0.45
N ARG A 893 -44.43 14.66 1.12
CA ARG A 893 -44.96 15.88 0.50
C ARG A 893 -43.85 16.86 0.11
N THR A 894 -42.86 17.10 0.97
CA THR A 894 -41.72 17.96 0.60
C THR A 894 -40.92 17.37 -0.56
N ALA A 895 -40.71 16.06 -0.59
CA ALA A 895 -40.04 15.36 -1.70
C ALA A 895 -40.85 15.42 -3.01
N ARG A 896 -42.18 15.37 -2.95
CA ARG A 896 -43.06 15.61 -4.12
C ARG A 896 -42.84 17.01 -4.69
N ASP A 897 -42.88 18.03 -3.84
CA ASP A 897 -42.78 19.42 -4.29
C ASP A 897 -41.38 19.73 -4.86
N ILE A 898 -40.34 19.10 -4.31
CA ILE A 898 -38.98 19.06 -4.88
C ILE A 898 -38.98 18.36 -6.26
N ALA A 899 -39.59 17.18 -6.39
CA ALA A 899 -39.64 16.44 -7.65
C ALA A 899 -40.42 17.18 -8.75
N LEU A 900 -41.53 17.85 -8.41
CA LEU A 900 -42.26 18.72 -9.32
C LEU A 900 -41.36 19.88 -9.82
N ARG A 901 -40.59 20.51 -8.92
CA ARG A 901 -39.66 21.58 -9.28
C ARG A 901 -38.47 21.09 -10.13
N ILE A 902 -37.95 19.88 -9.89
CA ILE A 902 -36.95 19.23 -10.76
C ILE A 902 -37.49 19.08 -12.18
N VAL A 903 -38.75 18.67 -12.35
CA VAL A 903 -39.39 18.57 -13.67
C VAL A 903 -39.61 19.94 -14.31
N ASP A 904 -40.07 20.95 -13.56
CA ASP A 904 -40.23 22.34 -14.07
C ASP A 904 -38.91 22.96 -14.55
N ILE A 905 -37.80 22.70 -13.87
CA ILE A 905 -36.46 23.13 -14.31
C ILE A 905 -35.95 22.25 -15.47
N GLY A 906 -36.19 20.95 -15.42
CA GLY A 906 -35.73 19.96 -16.39
C GLY A 906 -36.39 20.09 -17.77
N THR A 907 -37.64 20.52 -17.82
CA THR A 907 -38.45 20.63 -19.06
C THR A 907 -38.57 22.06 -19.60
N ARG A 908 -37.97 23.04 -18.92
CA ARG A 908 -38.12 24.49 -19.20
C ARG A 908 -37.80 24.88 -20.64
N ALA A 909 -36.73 24.32 -21.24
CA ALA A 909 -36.32 24.68 -22.59
C ALA A 909 -37.42 24.37 -23.62
N ILE A 910 -38.00 23.17 -23.56
CA ILE A 910 -39.07 22.70 -24.45
C ILE A 910 -40.42 23.36 -24.14
N ARG A 911 -40.67 23.74 -22.88
CA ARG A 911 -41.87 24.53 -22.54
C ARG A 911 -41.81 25.94 -23.13
N ASN A 912 -40.65 26.58 -23.08
CA ASN A 912 -40.48 27.96 -23.50
C ASN A 912 -40.29 28.10 -25.03
N SER A 913 -39.77 27.07 -25.70
CA SER A 913 -39.75 26.96 -27.16
C SER A 913 -40.41 25.64 -27.58
N PRO A 914 -41.71 25.63 -27.96
CA PRO A 914 -42.37 24.42 -28.43
C PRO A 914 -41.73 23.94 -29.72
N ILE A 915 -41.46 22.64 -29.80
CA ILE A 915 -40.67 22.03 -30.88
C ILE A 915 -41.40 22.12 -32.22
N ASN A 916 -41.04 23.13 -33.01
CA ASN A 916 -41.24 23.12 -34.45
C ASN A 916 -40.18 22.20 -35.09
N GLN A 917 -40.56 21.47 -36.15
CA GLN A 917 -39.70 20.43 -36.75
C GLN A 917 -38.39 20.93 -37.39
N GLU A 918 -38.21 22.25 -37.52
CA GLU A 918 -37.05 22.89 -38.16
C GLU A 918 -36.01 23.44 -37.17
N ASP A 919 -36.36 23.65 -35.88
CA ASP A 919 -35.42 24.15 -34.87
C ASP A 919 -34.95 23.03 -33.93
N THR A 920 -33.82 22.40 -34.27
CA THR A 920 -33.22 21.36 -33.43
C THR A 920 -32.38 21.92 -32.28
N SER A 921 -32.22 23.25 -32.12
CA SER A 921 -31.29 23.84 -31.14
C SER A 921 -31.62 23.48 -29.69
N ALA A 922 -32.91 23.46 -29.33
CA ALA A 922 -33.37 23.03 -28.00
C ALA A 922 -33.08 21.53 -27.74
N ILE A 923 -33.23 20.68 -28.76
CA ILE A 923 -32.97 19.24 -28.67
C ILE A 923 -31.45 18.97 -28.61
N ARG A 924 -30.64 19.68 -29.40
CA ARG A 924 -29.17 19.68 -29.31
C ARG A 924 -28.72 20.05 -27.89
N ARG A 925 -29.28 21.13 -27.32
CA ARG A 925 -28.95 21.60 -25.96
C ARG A 925 -29.30 20.60 -24.86
N GLU A 926 -30.50 19.99 -24.89
CA GLU A 926 -30.90 19.00 -23.88
C GLU A 926 -30.18 17.65 -24.06
N ARG A 927 -29.95 17.16 -25.29
CA ARG A 927 -29.13 15.94 -25.51
C ARG A 927 -27.66 16.12 -25.14
N CYS A 928 -27.13 17.35 -25.15
CA CYS A 928 -25.76 17.66 -24.71
C CYS A 928 -25.62 17.86 -23.19
N GLN A 929 -26.69 17.77 -22.40
CA GLN A 929 -26.57 17.88 -20.94
C GLN A 929 -25.77 16.72 -20.31
N PRO A 930 -25.14 16.94 -19.15
CA PRO A 930 -24.59 15.88 -18.30
C PRO A 930 -25.60 14.76 -18.00
N LYS A 931 -25.09 13.53 -17.84
CA LYS A 931 -25.91 12.33 -17.64
C LYS A 931 -26.69 12.31 -16.32
N ASP A 932 -26.15 12.93 -15.28
CA ASP A 932 -26.81 13.02 -13.98
C ASP A 932 -28.06 13.90 -14.01
N ARG A 933 -28.10 14.98 -14.79
CA ARG A 933 -29.35 15.73 -15.06
C ARG A 933 -30.46 14.83 -15.60
N HIS A 934 -30.14 13.92 -16.54
CA HIS A 934 -31.12 12.95 -17.07
C HIS A 934 -31.53 11.91 -16.02
N ARG A 935 -30.56 11.36 -15.28
CA ARG A 935 -30.82 10.39 -14.19
C ARG A 935 -31.71 10.99 -13.09
N CYS A 936 -31.40 12.20 -12.62
CA CYS A 936 -32.17 12.95 -11.64
C CYS A 936 -33.60 13.22 -12.12
N LEU A 937 -33.78 13.68 -13.36
CA LEU A 937 -35.11 13.94 -13.92
C LEU A 937 -35.95 12.66 -14.05
N ALA A 938 -35.33 11.55 -14.46
CA ALA A 938 -35.99 10.24 -14.50
C ALA A 938 -36.34 9.73 -13.10
N PHE A 939 -35.44 9.92 -12.13
CA PHE A 939 -35.65 9.58 -10.71
C PHE A 939 -36.81 10.36 -10.09
N ALA A 940 -36.86 11.68 -10.28
CA ALA A 940 -37.96 12.53 -9.83
C ALA A 940 -39.31 12.12 -10.47
N THR A 941 -39.32 11.83 -11.76
CA THR A 941 -40.53 11.38 -12.49
C THR A 941 -40.99 10.00 -12.02
N ILE A 942 -40.06 9.08 -11.74
CA ILE A 942 -40.37 7.76 -11.15
C ILE A 942 -40.87 7.89 -9.70
N PHE A 943 -40.29 8.78 -8.90
CA PHE A 943 -40.76 9.06 -7.52
C PHE A 943 -42.22 9.54 -7.53
N LEU A 944 -42.55 10.49 -8.41
CA LEU A 944 -43.92 10.98 -8.60
C LEU A 944 -44.90 9.87 -9.04
N LEU A 945 -44.51 9.05 -10.01
CA LEU A 945 -45.29 7.88 -10.46
C LEU A 945 -45.50 6.85 -9.32
N LYS A 946 -44.44 6.51 -8.58
CA LYS A 946 -44.48 5.46 -7.55
C LYS A 946 -45.23 5.88 -6.29
N PHE A 947 -45.11 7.13 -5.84
CA PHE A 947 -45.68 7.56 -4.57
C PHE A 947 -47.01 8.32 -4.68
N PHE A 948 -47.31 9.05 -5.76
CA PHE A 948 -48.47 9.97 -5.80
C PHE A 948 -49.53 9.62 -6.85
N ILE A 949 -49.14 9.14 -8.02
CA ILE A 949 -50.13 8.66 -9.02
C ILE A 949 -50.81 7.36 -8.57
N ARG A 950 -50.12 6.52 -7.78
CA ARG A 950 -50.56 5.17 -7.41
C ARG A 950 -51.29 5.06 -6.07
N GLN A 951 -51.17 6.01 -5.14
CA GLN A 951 -51.77 5.87 -3.82
C GLN A 951 -53.22 6.40 -3.78
N GLY A 952 -54.15 5.59 -3.28
CA GLY A 952 -55.58 5.90 -3.22
C GLY A 952 -55.97 7.13 -2.39
N SER A 953 -55.07 7.64 -1.55
CA SER A 953 -55.29 8.72 -0.57
C SER A 953 -55.44 10.14 -1.10
N ASP A 954 -54.92 10.44 -2.28
CA ASP A 954 -54.58 11.81 -2.67
C ASP A 954 -55.73 12.55 -3.39
N LEU A 955 -55.73 13.89 -3.29
CA LEU A 955 -56.77 14.73 -3.87
C LEU A 955 -56.73 14.71 -5.42
N PRO A 956 -57.87 14.79 -6.12
CA PRO A 956 -57.91 14.78 -7.58
C PRO A 956 -57.01 15.83 -8.24
N ASP A 957 -57.01 17.06 -7.70
CA ASP A 957 -56.20 18.17 -8.23
C ASP A 957 -54.69 17.91 -8.07
N GLU A 958 -54.27 17.32 -6.95
CA GLU A 958 -52.87 16.95 -6.72
C GLU A 958 -52.41 15.88 -7.71
N ARG A 959 -53.25 14.85 -7.96
CA ARG A 959 -52.96 13.84 -8.99
C ARG A 959 -52.88 14.45 -10.39
N GLN A 960 -53.75 15.39 -10.74
CA GLN A 960 -53.72 16.05 -12.05
C GLN A 960 -52.44 16.88 -12.23
N VAL A 961 -52.01 17.63 -11.21
CA VAL A 961 -50.73 18.36 -11.25
C VAL A 961 -49.56 17.40 -11.46
N VAL A 962 -49.52 16.28 -10.74
CA VAL A 962 -48.45 15.28 -10.89
C VAL A 962 -48.47 14.62 -12.28
N ALA A 963 -49.65 14.23 -12.79
CA ALA A 963 -49.81 13.65 -14.13
C ALA A 963 -49.33 14.61 -15.23
N ASN A 964 -49.64 15.90 -15.13
CA ASN A 964 -49.15 16.92 -16.07
C ASN A 964 -47.61 17.00 -16.08
N HIS A 965 -46.95 16.89 -14.93
CA HIS A 965 -45.48 16.91 -14.85
C HIS A 965 -44.85 15.63 -15.43
N VAL A 966 -45.42 14.45 -15.16
CA VAL A 966 -44.97 13.20 -15.79
C VAL A 966 -45.08 13.27 -17.32
N ALA A 967 -46.18 13.83 -17.84
CA ALA A 967 -46.36 14.04 -19.28
C ALA A 967 -45.32 14.99 -19.88
N MET A 968 -44.93 16.07 -19.17
CA MET A 968 -43.86 16.97 -19.63
C MET A 968 -42.51 16.24 -19.74
N THR A 969 -42.12 15.42 -18.76
CA THR A 969 -40.89 14.60 -18.85
C THR A 969 -40.98 13.58 -19.98
N GLN A 970 -42.13 12.91 -20.13
CA GLN A 970 -42.34 11.91 -21.18
C GLN A 970 -42.24 12.53 -22.58
N TYR A 971 -42.77 13.74 -22.77
CA TYR A 971 -42.65 14.52 -24.01
C TYR A 971 -41.20 14.90 -24.31
N LEU A 972 -40.46 15.44 -23.33
CA LEU A 972 -39.01 15.71 -23.46
C LEU A 972 -38.23 14.44 -23.85
N CYS A 973 -38.52 13.30 -23.24
CA CYS A 973 -37.87 12.03 -23.59
C CYS A 973 -38.23 11.54 -25.00
N ARG A 974 -39.50 11.66 -25.41
CA ARG A 974 -39.95 11.32 -26.78
C ARG A 974 -39.38 12.28 -27.84
N ALA A 975 -39.13 13.54 -27.49
CA ALA A 975 -38.48 14.52 -28.36
C ALA A 975 -36.96 14.31 -28.46
N CYS A 976 -36.31 13.81 -27.41
CA CYS A 976 -34.87 13.58 -27.39
C CYS A 976 -34.44 12.21 -27.89
N THR A 977 -35.30 11.19 -27.96
CA THR A 977 -34.87 9.83 -28.36
C THR A 977 -34.52 9.74 -29.84
N ILE A 978 -33.38 9.10 -30.16
CA ILE A 978 -32.94 8.84 -31.55
C ILE A 978 -33.15 7.37 -31.94
N ASP A 979 -32.94 6.47 -30.98
CA ASP A 979 -33.21 5.03 -31.07
C ASP A 979 -34.11 4.67 -29.88
N PRO A 980 -35.23 3.94 -30.04
CA PRO A 980 -36.09 3.51 -28.94
C PRO A 980 -35.35 2.78 -27.79
N LYS A 981 -34.15 2.23 -28.06
CA LYS A 981 -33.26 1.60 -27.09
C LYS A 981 -32.34 2.58 -26.35
N ASP A 982 -32.30 3.86 -26.72
CA ASP A 982 -31.48 4.89 -26.07
C ASP A 982 -32.02 5.29 -24.68
N GLU A 983 -31.25 6.07 -23.93
CA GLU A 983 -31.58 6.38 -22.52
C GLU A 983 -32.86 7.21 -22.37
N PHE A 984 -33.28 7.97 -23.39
CA PHE A 984 -34.55 8.69 -23.39
C PHE A 984 -35.71 7.75 -23.76
N GLY A 985 -35.53 6.90 -24.78
CA GLY A 985 -36.51 5.90 -25.21
C GLY A 985 -36.82 4.88 -24.11
N ARG A 986 -35.79 4.38 -23.43
CA ARG A 986 -35.91 3.50 -22.25
C ARG A 986 -36.68 4.18 -21.11
N SER A 987 -36.34 5.42 -20.76
CA SER A 987 -37.01 6.16 -19.67
C SER A 987 -38.48 6.43 -20.00
N SER A 988 -38.79 6.90 -21.21
CA SER A 988 -40.17 7.11 -21.69
C SER A 988 -40.98 5.81 -21.60
N SER A 989 -40.41 4.69 -22.03
CA SER A 989 -41.04 3.36 -21.98
C SER A 989 -41.32 2.85 -20.56
N VAL A 990 -40.56 3.32 -19.56
CA VAL A 990 -40.78 2.99 -18.14
C VAL A 990 -41.88 3.86 -17.55
N PHE A 991 -41.87 5.17 -17.81
CA PHE A 991 -42.94 6.07 -17.36
C PHE A 991 -44.30 5.62 -17.93
N GLU A 992 -44.32 5.28 -19.22
CA GLU A 992 -45.52 4.83 -19.93
C GLU A 992 -46.07 3.50 -19.40
N ALA A 993 -45.20 2.54 -19.07
CA ALA A 993 -45.63 1.29 -18.45
C ALA A 993 -46.21 1.53 -17.05
N LEU A 994 -45.56 2.35 -16.23
CA LEU A 994 -46.00 2.66 -14.86
C LEU A 994 -47.29 3.48 -14.82
N GLY A 995 -47.57 4.29 -15.84
CA GLY A 995 -48.81 5.07 -15.96
C GLY A 995 -50.04 4.25 -16.40
N ARG A 996 -49.86 3.01 -16.88
CA ARG A 996 -50.93 2.13 -17.37
C ARG A 996 -51.47 1.14 -16.32
N GLU A 997 -50.96 1.16 -15.09
CA GLU A 997 -51.31 0.19 -14.04
C GLU A 997 -52.58 0.59 -13.28
N SER A 998 -53.62 -0.26 -13.32
CA SER A 998 -54.87 -0.02 -12.58
C SER A 998 -54.71 -0.30 -11.08
N SER A 999 -55.33 0.53 -10.23
CA SER A 999 -55.22 0.49 -8.75
C SER A 999 -55.90 -0.70 -8.06
N SER A 1000 -55.99 -1.86 -8.73
CA SER A 1000 -56.73 -3.05 -8.27
C SER A 1000 -55.85 -4.14 -7.65
N ASP A 1001 -54.52 -4.07 -7.84
CA ASP A 1001 -53.56 -5.10 -7.39
C ASP A 1001 -52.62 -4.58 -6.26
N GLU A 1002 -53.12 -3.66 -5.43
CA GLU A 1002 -52.37 -2.96 -4.35
C GLU A 1002 -51.69 -3.89 -3.31
N SER A 1003 -52.04 -5.18 -3.27
CA SER A 1003 -51.73 -6.07 -2.15
C SER A 1003 -50.36 -6.77 -2.16
N LYS A 1004 -49.60 -6.72 -3.27
CA LYS A 1004 -48.43 -7.63 -3.47
C LYS A 1004 -47.06 -6.99 -3.76
N SER A 1005 -46.97 -5.73 -4.19
CA SER A 1005 -45.67 -5.07 -4.40
C SER A 1005 -45.23 -4.27 -3.16
N LYS A 1006 -44.79 -4.97 -2.12
CA LYS A 1006 -44.09 -4.35 -0.99
C LYS A 1006 -42.81 -3.70 -1.52
N LEU A 1007 -42.67 -2.38 -1.42
CA LEU A 1007 -41.55 -1.63 -2.00
C LEU A 1007 -40.24 -1.99 -1.26
N VAL A 1008 -39.43 -2.88 -1.83
CA VAL A 1008 -38.20 -3.43 -1.21
C VAL A 1008 -37.07 -2.41 -1.32
N LEU A 1009 -37.14 -1.38 -0.50
CA LEU A 1009 -36.14 -0.31 -0.43
C LEU A 1009 -34.97 -0.71 0.48
N ASN A 1010 -34.13 -1.60 -0.03
CA ASN A 1010 -32.84 -1.95 0.58
C ASN A 1010 -31.93 -0.71 0.69
N HIS A 1011 -30.94 -0.77 1.59
CA HIS A 1011 -30.12 0.36 2.05
C HIS A 1011 -29.33 1.15 0.98
N ARG A 1012 -29.30 0.72 -0.29
CA ARG A 1012 -28.54 1.34 -1.41
C ARG A 1012 -29.23 2.57 -2.06
N MET A 1013 -29.77 3.48 -1.24
CA MET A 1013 -30.34 4.78 -1.65
C MET A 1013 -31.36 4.69 -2.82
N GLY A 1014 -31.30 5.63 -3.78
CA GLY A 1014 -32.27 5.77 -4.88
C GLY A 1014 -32.27 4.62 -5.89
N VAL A 1015 -31.22 3.78 -5.94
CA VAL A 1015 -31.16 2.60 -6.82
C VAL A 1015 -32.33 1.67 -6.59
N SER A 1016 -32.71 1.45 -5.33
CA SER A 1016 -33.80 0.55 -4.95
C SER A 1016 -35.15 1.00 -5.56
N LEU A 1017 -35.40 2.31 -5.64
CA LEU A 1017 -36.60 2.87 -6.27
C LEU A 1017 -36.56 2.74 -7.80
N MET A 1018 -35.40 2.99 -8.43
CA MET A 1018 -35.23 2.83 -9.88
C MET A 1018 -35.35 1.36 -10.31
N PHE A 1019 -34.83 0.43 -9.51
CA PHE A 1019 -34.94 -1.01 -9.74
C PHE A 1019 -36.39 -1.49 -9.62
N ASP A 1020 -37.08 -1.15 -8.52
CA ASP A 1020 -38.51 -1.46 -8.35
C ASP A 1020 -39.37 -0.89 -9.50
N ALA A 1021 -39.10 0.35 -9.92
CA ALA A 1021 -39.78 0.98 -11.05
C ALA A 1021 -39.60 0.21 -12.37
N VAL A 1022 -38.36 -0.17 -12.73
CA VAL A 1022 -38.09 -0.92 -13.97
C VAL A 1022 -38.61 -2.36 -13.89
N ASN A 1023 -38.50 -3.03 -12.74
CA ASN A 1023 -39.05 -4.37 -12.54
C ASN A 1023 -40.57 -4.38 -12.66
N THR A 1024 -41.24 -3.38 -12.09
CA THR A 1024 -42.71 -3.20 -12.20
C THR A 1024 -43.09 -2.93 -13.65
N ALA A 1025 -42.41 -1.99 -14.33
CA ALA A 1025 -42.60 -1.73 -15.76
C ALA A 1025 -42.35 -2.98 -16.63
N GLY A 1026 -41.43 -3.87 -16.25
CA GLY A 1026 -41.22 -5.17 -16.90
C GLY A 1026 -42.42 -6.10 -16.72
N LYS A 1027 -42.88 -6.29 -15.47
CA LYS A 1027 -44.05 -7.12 -15.13
C LYS A 1027 -45.32 -6.67 -15.88
N ILE A 1028 -45.63 -5.37 -15.91
CA ILE A 1028 -46.78 -4.79 -16.64
C ILE A 1028 -46.73 -5.12 -18.14
N ARG A 1029 -45.52 -5.12 -18.74
CA ARG A 1029 -45.30 -5.43 -20.16
C ARG A 1029 -45.14 -6.92 -20.45
N GLY A 1030 -45.45 -7.80 -19.48
CA GLY A 1030 -45.35 -9.26 -19.62
C GLY A 1030 -43.91 -9.80 -19.70
N LYS A 1031 -42.91 -8.99 -19.34
CA LYS A 1031 -41.47 -9.28 -19.48
C LYS A 1031 -40.72 -8.92 -18.19
N PRO A 1032 -40.82 -9.74 -17.13
CA PRO A 1032 -40.15 -9.48 -15.87
C PRO A 1032 -38.62 -9.47 -16.04
N VAL A 1033 -37.95 -8.63 -15.24
CA VAL A 1033 -36.49 -8.57 -15.15
C VAL A 1033 -36.00 -9.80 -14.40
N GLY A 1034 -35.04 -10.54 -14.97
CA GLY A 1034 -34.59 -11.84 -14.48
C GLY A 1034 -33.72 -11.80 -13.22
N VAL A 1035 -34.33 -11.54 -12.06
CA VAL A 1035 -33.81 -11.86 -10.73
C VAL A 1035 -34.98 -12.36 -9.88
N GLU A 1036 -34.94 -13.61 -9.42
CA GLU A 1036 -35.84 -14.10 -8.37
C GLU A 1036 -35.19 -13.85 -7.01
N ASP A 1037 -35.87 -13.11 -6.13
CA ASP A 1037 -35.42 -12.90 -4.75
C ASP A 1037 -35.48 -14.23 -3.99
N GLY A 1038 -34.31 -14.72 -3.55
CA GLY A 1038 -34.17 -16.02 -2.91
C GLY A 1038 -34.68 -16.07 -1.47
N ASP A 1039 -35.99 -16.18 -1.28
CA ASP A 1039 -36.57 -16.58 0.02
C ASP A 1039 -36.41 -18.09 0.26
N GLY A 1040 -36.22 -18.48 1.52
CA GLY A 1040 -35.61 -19.72 1.92
C GLY A 1040 -36.56 -20.92 2.08
N SER A 1041 -37.30 -21.34 1.05
CA SER A 1041 -37.77 -22.76 0.96
C SER A 1041 -38.37 -23.18 -0.38
N VAL A 1042 -37.98 -24.38 -0.86
CA VAL A 1042 -38.82 -25.52 -1.31
C VAL A 1042 -37.93 -26.55 -2.05
N GLN A 1043 -38.33 -27.83 -2.03
CA GLN A 1043 -37.53 -28.94 -2.56
C GLN A 1043 -37.97 -29.42 -3.97
N GLN A 1044 -37.05 -30.17 -4.60
CA GLN A 1044 -37.25 -31.26 -5.58
C GLN A 1044 -37.34 -30.96 -7.11
N ARG A 1045 -36.34 -31.55 -7.80
CA ARG A 1045 -36.38 -32.26 -9.10
C ARG A 1045 -36.72 -31.49 -10.39
N ILE A 1046 -35.82 -31.64 -11.38
CA ILE A 1046 -36.01 -32.55 -12.54
C ILE A 1046 -34.61 -32.95 -13.09
N ALA A 1047 -34.55 -33.99 -13.93
CA ALA A 1047 -33.33 -34.69 -14.35
C ALA A 1047 -32.80 -34.25 -15.75
N PRO A 1048 -31.56 -34.60 -16.15
CA PRO A 1048 -30.89 -34.06 -17.34
C PRO A 1048 -30.99 -34.96 -18.59
N SER A 1049 -30.81 -34.37 -19.78
CA SER A 1049 -30.53 -35.10 -21.03
C SER A 1049 -29.79 -34.25 -22.08
N GLU A 1050 -28.65 -34.79 -22.56
CA GLU A 1050 -28.17 -34.81 -23.97
C GLU A 1050 -28.10 -33.48 -24.77
N THR A 1051 -26.90 -32.88 -24.99
CA THR A 1051 -25.91 -33.12 -26.07
C THR A 1051 -26.41 -32.80 -27.49
N VAL A 1052 -25.68 -32.04 -28.34
CA VAL A 1052 -24.49 -32.49 -29.10
C VAL A 1052 -23.71 -31.30 -29.74
N HIS A 1053 -22.37 -31.43 -29.83
CA HIS A 1053 -21.34 -30.85 -30.74
C HIS A 1053 -21.59 -29.61 -31.64
N ASP A 1054 -20.60 -28.78 -32.01
CA ASP A 1054 -19.16 -28.61 -31.63
C ASP A 1054 -18.59 -27.36 -32.36
N GLN A 1055 -17.62 -26.63 -31.76
CA GLN A 1055 -16.36 -26.13 -32.38
C GLN A 1055 -15.68 -24.97 -31.58
N SER A 1056 -14.33 -24.94 -31.65
CA SER A 1056 -13.41 -23.86 -31.22
C SER A 1056 -13.29 -23.56 -29.72
N ASP A 1057 -12.56 -24.43 -29.02
CA ASP A 1057 -12.16 -24.29 -27.61
C ASP A 1057 -11.09 -23.20 -27.42
N LEU A 1058 -11.49 -21.97 -27.05
CA LEU A 1058 -10.56 -20.84 -26.84
C LEU A 1058 -10.93 -19.82 -25.73
N THR A 1059 -11.66 -20.21 -24.67
CA THR A 1059 -11.73 -19.42 -23.41
C THR A 1059 -12.23 -20.25 -22.22
N ASN A 1060 -11.35 -20.61 -21.26
CA ASN A 1060 -11.79 -21.23 -20.00
C ASN A 1060 -10.92 -20.79 -18.79
N HIS A 1061 -11.31 -19.68 -18.15
CA HIS A 1061 -11.76 -19.61 -16.74
C HIS A 1061 -11.89 -18.14 -16.27
N PRO A 1062 -13.03 -17.45 -16.56
CA PRO A 1062 -13.23 -16.04 -16.24
C PRO A 1062 -13.89 -15.79 -14.85
N GLU A 1063 -13.70 -16.69 -13.88
CA GLU A 1063 -14.54 -16.71 -12.66
C GLU A 1063 -14.41 -15.48 -11.75
N PHE A 1064 -13.23 -14.85 -11.65
CA PHE A 1064 -13.08 -13.65 -10.82
C PHE A 1064 -13.95 -12.49 -11.31
N LEU A 1065 -13.92 -12.20 -12.61
CA LEU A 1065 -14.78 -11.18 -13.22
C LEU A 1065 -16.26 -11.60 -13.11
N ARG A 1066 -16.58 -12.87 -13.42
CA ARG A 1066 -17.96 -13.37 -13.33
C ARG A 1066 -18.51 -13.19 -11.90
N ASN A 1067 -17.71 -13.46 -10.88
CA ASN A 1067 -18.13 -13.33 -9.48
C ASN A 1067 -18.26 -11.88 -9.01
N PHE A 1068 -17.47 -10.93 -9.54
CA PHE A 1068 -17.65 -9.50 -9.24
C PHE A 1068 -18.94 -8.94 -9.86
N TRP A 1069 -19.34 -9.42 -11.05
CA TRP A 1069 -20.62 -9.09 -11.70
C TRP A 1069 -21.81 -9.95 -11.22
N ASN A 1070 -21.59 -10.87 -10.26
CA ASN A 1070 -22.61 -11.76 -9.69
C ASN A 1070 -23.05 -11.34 -8.26
N ASP A 1071 -22.71 -10.15 -7.76
CA ASP A 1071 -23.54 -9.56 -6.69
C ASP A 1071 -24.94 -9.38 -7.30
N PRO A 1072 -26.01 -10.03 -6.77
CA PRO A 1072 -27.37 -9.90 -7.31
C PRO A 1072 -27.87 -8.44 -7.31
N TYR A 1073 -27.24 -7.56 -6.53
CA TYR A 1073 -27.47 -6.12 -6.52
C TYR A 1073 -26.54 -5.31 -7.44
N THR A 1074 -25.81 -5.95 -8.36
CA THR A 1074 -25.04 -5.31 -9.46
C THR A 1074 -25.54 -5.68 -10.86
N SER A 1075 -26.20 -6.83 -11.03
CA SER A 1075 -26.84 -7.26 -12.29
C SER A 1075 -28.13 -6.50 -12.64
N LEU A 1076 -28.35 -5.33 -12.02
CA LEU A 1076 -29.59 -4.56 -12.09
C LEU A 1076 -29.79 -3.96 -13.49
N LEU A 1077 -31.04 -3.92 -13.94
CA LEU A 1077 -31.45 -3.46 -15.29
C LEU A 1077 -31.03 -4.38 -16.45
N GLN A 1078 -31.39 -5.67 -16.37
CA GLN A 1078 -31.65 -6.44 -17.59
C GLN A 1078 -32.91 -5.89 -18.27
N PHE A 1079 -32.76 -5.36 -19.48
CA PHE A 1079 -33.87 -5.19 -20.42
C PHE A 1079 -33.53 -5.96 -21.70
N ASP A 1080 -34.55 -6.53 -22.35
CA ASP A 1080 -34.38 -7.23 -23.62
C ASP A 1080 -35.41 -6.74 -24.65
N PRO A 1081 -34.97 -6.01 -25.70
CA PRO A 1081 -35.86 -5.46 -26.71
C PRO A 1081 -36.08 -6.39 -27.92
N THR A 1082 -35.56 -7.63 -27.92
CA THR A 1082 -35.58 -8.52 -29.11
C THR A 1082 -36.95 -9.03 -29.56
N THR A 1083 -38.03 -8.64 -28.89
CA THR A 1083 -39.42 -9.03 -29.21
C THR A 1083 -40.36 -7.82 -29.21
N LEU A 1084 -40.05 -6.84 -30.06
CA LEU A 1084 -40.92 -5.71 -30.45
C LEU A 1084 -40.98 -5.57 -31.98
N GLU A 1085 -41.19 -6.69 -32.67
CA GLU A 1085 -41.89 -6.68 -33.97
C GLU A 1085 -43.39 -6.82 -33.68
N GLY A 1086 -44.19 -5.89 -34.19
CA GLY A 1086 -45.61 -5.77 -33.88
C GLY A 1086 -46.07 -4.33 -34.02
N ASP A 1087 -46.56 -3.98 -35.21
CA ASP A 1087 -47.24 -2.71 -35.47
C ASP A 1087 -48.42 -2.53 -34.50
N TYR A 1088 -48.62 -1.32 -33.96
CA TYR A 1088 -49.92 -0.68 -33.68
C TYR A 1088 -49.73 0.77 -33.17
N PRO A 1089 -50.77 1.64 -33.12
CA PRO A 1089 -50.67 2.92 -33.81
C PRO A 1089 -50.55 4.15 -32.91
N ILE A 1090 -50.32 5.29 -33.58
CA ILE A 1090 -50.31 6.63 -32.99
C ILE A 1090 -51.74 7.06 -32.57
N THR A 1091 -52.09 6.91 -31.29
CA THR A 1091 -53.05 7.79 -30.59
C THR A 1091 -52.88 7.69 -29.07
N TRP A 1092 -52.51 8.82 -28.46
CA TRP A 1092 -52.63 9.18 -27.04
C TRP A 1092 -52.11 8.16 -26.00
#